data_AF-A0A6P1U751-F1
#
_entry.id   AF-A0A6P1U751-F1
#
_cell.length_a   1.000
_cell.length_b   1.000
_cell.length_c   1.000
_cell.angle_alpha   90.00
_cell.angle_beta   90.00
_cell.angle_gamma   90.00
#
_symmetry.space_group_name_H-M   'P 1'
#
loop_
_entity.id
_entity.type
_entity.pdbx_description
1 polymer ?
#
loop_
_entity_poly.entity_id
_entity_poly.type
_entity_poly.pdbx_seq_one_letter_code
_entity_poly.pdbx_strand_id
1 'polypeptide(L)'
;MSDSETKELSKAKRLKITYMVCAAKDASYPQANINQNTRVDISNPSLIKHREHIMNNTFNKTLIAAALALPALGFTQDRIINFAPAKALNSAPAEQFAMPIAQVIDSRTDGVWTVEKDLAKWTFTLQVKGAKSVAFHAPEVNLPEGTVLTANGFGHGSNRITRSGMWSHTMEGDTLALQALVPLANYKDFVLVIKEVQAGFRESLMTIQKKDIVTAKAEKGIEDIHNPDCFKDNAIIQKQSRAVTKLRVRNAFACTGTVMNNSRQDGRLFILTAAHCGLSTETVPRRAETEETQQELAENATSVEAAFHWVAACGDNTPFGAQAGRPDERPHILGGVHRAGYRDIWLLEMEGEIQPRAPYSWLADLPEHPHPFFAGVDAVLDATAGVPHHTPASELFSVTHANGQRQRFGKFDDVTVSAQAKLWEARVPVEYQQSFNFGSSGGSLVDQANRVSGVVSTGDGAIEDFQQLAVAWNRSAANEDVARWLFPDAVPGKAPLTLAAYDPPAACGTAVNGGAITEGPWHSQAKYGTLCEAEWMVDYARGATPDGTQYRWKCGIAEGDPNGVMCTRPKAPTATPAPTPKPTATPAPTPKPTAAPTAAPSGDGGGGGGGSMGLGLALLGLLAVGRRFKR
;
A
#
# COMPACT_ATOMS: atom_id res chain seq x y z
N MET A 1 63.11 -20.34 -33.89
CA MET A 1 62.54 -19.55 -35.00
C MET A 1 61.23 -18.96 -34.53
N SER A 2 60.97 -17.67 -34.47
CA SER A 2 61.77 -16.44 -34.43
C SER A 2 60.72 -15.33 -34.33
N ASP A 3 60.92 -14.46 -33.34
CA ASP A 3 60.52 -13.06 -33.16
C ASP A 3 59.74 -12.28 -34.25
N SER A 4 59.14 -11.20 -33.74
CA SER A 4 58.58 -9.99 -34.38
C SER A 4 57.11 -10.10 -34.81
N GLU A 5 56.23 -9.10 -34.65
CA GLU A 5 56.47 -7.67 -34.55
C GLU A 5 55.21 -6.95 -34.01
N THR A 6 55.44 -5.91 -33.21
CA THR A 6 54.50 -4.90 -32.73
C THR A 6 53.98 -4.01 -33.87
N LYS A 7 52.70 -3.60 -33.86
CA LYS A 7 52.27 -2.36 -34.50
C LYS A 7 51.02 -1.74 -33.87
N GLU A 8 51.15 -0.46 -33.55
CA GLU A 8 50.17 0.47 -33.02
C GLU A 8 48.91 0.63 -33.87
N LEU A 9 47.80 1.00 -33.24
CA LEU A 9 46.82 1.93 -33.82
C LEU A 9 46.14 2.76 -32.72
N SER A 10 46.66 3.97 -32.52
CA SER A 10 46.05 5.04 -31.73
C SER A 10 45.17 5.91 -32.63
N LYS A 11 43.84 5.90 -32.43
CA LYS A 11 42.94 6.97 -32.92
C LYS A 11 41.76 7.15 -31.97
N ALA A 12 41.95 7.93 -30.90
CA ALA A 12 40.85 8.49 -30.12
C ALA A 12 40.48 9.87 -30.68
N LYS A 13 39.24 10.00 -31.18
CA LYS A 13 38.63 11.29 -31.57
C LYS A 13 38.45 12.16 -30.32
N ARG A 14 38.97 13.40 -30.37
CA ARG A 14 38.71 14.43 -29.36
C ARG A 14 37.25 14.87 -29.43
N LEU A 15 36.49 14.60 -28.38
CA LEU A 15 35.18 15.20 -28.14
C LEU A 15 35.41 16.62 -27.57
N LYS A 16 35.00 17.66 -28.30
CA LYS A 16 34.92 19.04 -27.79
C LYS A 16 33.60 19.18 -27.04
N ILE A 17 33.64 19.31 -25.72
CA ILE A 17 32.50 19.73 -24.91
C ILE A 17 32.65 21.22 -24.66
N THR A 18 31.72 22.01 -25.20
CA THR A 18 31.59 23.44 -24.92
C THR A 18 30.65 23.61 -23.74
N TYR A 19 31.13 24.17 -22.62
CA TYR A 19 30.25 24.59 -21.53
C TYR A 19 29.79 26.03 -21.78
N MET A 20 28.47 26.22 -21.90
CA MET A 20 27.83 27.53 -21.75
C MET A 20 27.63 27.80 -20.25
N VAL A 21 28.27 28.85 -19.74
CA VAL A 21 27.99 29.38 -18.40
C VAL A 21 26.90 30.44 -18.55
N CYS A 22 25.71 30.16 -18.01
CA CYS A 22 24.68 31.19 -17.83
C CYS A 22 25.00 31.99 -16.56
N ALA A 23 25.34 33.26 -16.72
CA ALA A 23 25.43 34.21 -15.61
C ALA A 23 24.03 34.77 -15.33
N ALA A 24 23.49 34.47 -14.15
CA ALA A 24 22.31 35.12 -13.62
C ALA A 24 22.62 36.60 -13.31
N LYS A 25 21.75 37.48 -13.79
CA LYS A 25 21.88 38.94 -13.65
C LYS A 25 20.78 39.41 -12.69
N ASP A 26 21.07 39.42 -11.39
CA ASP A 26 20.18 40.04 -10.41
C ASP A 26 20.40 41.56 -10.41
N ALA A 27 19.30 42.28 -10.64
CA ALA A 27 19.24 43.73 -10.62
C ALA A 27 18.30 44.17 -9.48
N SER A 28 18.86 44.81 -8.45
CA SER A 28 18.22 45.91 -7.71
C SER A 28 19.14 46.33 -6.55
N TYR A 29 19.64 47.56 -6.57
CA TYR A 29 19.79 48.51 -5.44
C TYR A 29 20.30 49.86 -6.01
N PRO A 30 19.99 51.01 -5.36
CA PRO A 30 19.88 52.31 -6.01
C PRO A 30 21.21 53.06 -6.10
N GLN A 31 21.24 54.00 -7.04
CA GLN A 31 22.38 54.85 -7.34
C GLN A 31 22.78 55.75 -6.16
N ALA A 32 24.09 55.74 -5.85
CA ALA A 32 24.76 56.84 -5.17
C ALA A 32 26.03 57.21 -5.97
N ASN A 33 26.08 58.47 -6.38
CA ASN A 33 27.19 59.11 -7.09
C ASN A 33 28.49 59.02 -6.29
N ILE A 34 29.55 58.45 -6.87
CA ILE A 34 30.94 58.71 -6.45
C ILE A 34 31.83 58.86 -7.70
N ASN A 35 32.64 59.91 -7.63
CA ASN A 35 33.56 60.44 -8.64
C ASN A 35 34.46 59.42 -9.33
N GLN A 36 34.61 59.63 -10.64
CA GLN A 36 35.68 59.08 -11.47
C GLN A 36 37.02 59.70 -11.07
N ASN A 37 37.90 58.93 -10.42
CA ASN A 37 39.36 58.90 -10.66
C ASN A 37 40.08 58.11 -9.57
N THR A 38 40.12 56.78 -9.74
CA THR A 38 41.24 55.98 -9.20
C THR A 38 41.46 54.79 -10.12
N ARG A 39 42.58 54.79 -10.85
CA ARG A 39 43.11 53.60 -11.52
C ARG A 39 43.48 52.60 -10.44
N VAL A 40 42.76 51.48 -10.37
CA VAL A 40 43.21 50.29 -9.66
C VAL A 40 43.93 49.40 -10.67
N ASP A 41 45.23 49.23 -10.43
CA ASP A 41 46.12 48.35 -11.18
C ASP A 41 45.80 46.89 -10.82
N ILE A 42 45.18 46.16 -11.76
CA ILE A 42 44.92 44.72 -11.64
C ILE A 42 46.05 43.97 -12.35
N SER A 43 47.21 43.94 -11.71
CA SER A 43 48.38 43.17 -12.18
C SER A 43 48.99 42.33 -11.06
N ASN A 44 48.14 41.73 -10.20
CA ASN A 44 48.61 40.77 -9.19
C ASN A 44 48.08 39.34 -9.44
N PRO A 45 48.89 38.44 -10.03
CA PRO A 45 48.50 37.05 -10.33
C PRO A 45 48.41 36.12 -9.11
N SER A 46 48.56 36.63 -7.88
CA SER A 46 48.69 35.79 -6.67
C SER A 46 47.38 35.42 -5.97
N LEU A 47 46.24 36.06 -6.30
CA LEU A 47 44.98 35.85 -5.57
C LEU A 47 44.00 34.84 -6.21
N ILE A 48 44.19 34.49 -7.49
CA ILE A 48 43.31 33.52 -8.19
C ILE A 48 43.82 32.08 -8.00
N LYS A 49 45.13 31.86 -7.81
CA LYS A 49 45.70 30.52 -7.60
C LYS A 49 45.50 29.94 -6.19
N HIS A 50 45.11 30.75 -5.20
CA HIS A 50 44.91 30.24 -3.84
C HIS A 50 43.49 29.73 -3.58
N ARG A 51 42.48 30.22 -4.30
CA ARG A 51 41.08 29.82 -4.05
C ARG A 51 40.67 28.52 -4.76
N GLU A 52 41.17 28.27 -5.96
CA GLU A 52 40.95 27.00 -6.67
C GLU A 52 41.74 25.83 -6.07
N HIS A 53 42.92 26.10 -5.50
CA HIS A 53 43.74 25.04 -4.92
C HIS A 53 43.25 24.61 -3.52
N ILE A 54 42.60 25.50 -2.75
CA ILE A 54 42.06 25.15 -1.43
C ILE A 54 40.74 24.40 -1.53
N MET A 55 39.85 24.72 -2.48
CA MET A 55 38.60 23.97 -2.64
C MET A 55 38.81 22.56 -3.23
N ASN A 56 39.69 22.41 -4.23
CA ASN A 56 39.97 21.08 -4.82
C ASN A 56 40.75 20.14 -3.89
N ASN A 57 41.61 20.68 -3.02
CA ASN A 57 42.43 19.84 -2.14
C ASN A 57 41.68 19.43 -0.86
N THR A 58 40.70 20.21 -0.41
CA THR A 58 39.84 19.85 0.73
C THR A 58 38.79 18.83 0.31
N PHE A 59 38.16 19.02 -0.87
CA PHE A 59 37.16 18.09 -1.41
C PHE A 59 37.76 16.70 -1.69
N ASN A 60 38.95 16.64 -2.31
CA ASN A 60 39.63 15.36 -2.56
C ASN A 60 40.09 14.66 -1.28
N LYS A 61 40.54 15.40 -0.24
CA LYS A 61 40.95 14.78 1.02
C LYS A 61 39.77 14.16 1.78
N THR A 62 38.61 14.81 1.77
CA THR A 62 37.40 14.27 2.41
C THR A 62 36.88 13.03 1.69
N LEU A 63 36.90 13.02 0.34
CA LEU A 63 36.54 11.85 -0.47
C LEU A 63 37.47 10.65 -0.22
N ILE A 64 38.79 10.88 -0.18
CA ILE A 64 39.77 9.81 0.08
C ILE A 64 39.62 9.26 1.50
N ALA A 65 39.41 10.12 2.51
CA ALA A 65 39.19 9.68 3.89
C ALA A 65 37.86 8.91 4.05
N ALA A 66 36.80 9.31 3.35
CA ALA A 66 35.53 8.59 3.35
C ALA A 66 35.65 7.19 2.70
N ALA A 67 36.37 7.09 1.58
CA ALA A 67 36.64 5.81 0.92
C ALA A 67 37.47 4.85 1.81
N LEU A 68 38.40 5.40 2.61
CA LEU A 68 39.23 4.62 3.55
C LEU A 68 38.50 4.25 4.85
N ALA A 69 37.38 4.90 5.18
CA ALA A 69 36.57 4.64 6.37
C ALA A 69 35.43 3.65 6.12
N LEU A 70 35.30 3.11 4.90
CA LEU A 70 34.39 2.02 4.64
C LEU A 70 34.90 0.75 5.34
N PRO A 71 34.00 -0.04 5.97
CA PRO A 71 34.38 -1.32 6.54
C PRO A 71 35.06 -2.15 5.45
N ALA A 72 36.30 -2.56 5.71
CA ALA A 72 37.13 -3.27 4.74
C ALA A 72 36.43 -4.55 4.28
N LEU A 73 35.96 -4.53 3.03
CA LEU A 73 35.67 -5.62 2.09
C LEU A 73 35.50 -7.01 2.75
N GLY A 74 34.32 -7.25 3.29
CA GLY A 74 33.82 -8.61 3.44
C GLY A 74 33.60 -9.22 2.05
N PHE A 75 33.96 -10.49 1.88
CA PHE A 75 33.54 -11.30 0.73
C PHE A 75 32.04 -11.14 0.51
N THR A 76 31.58 -11.25 -0.74
CA THR A 76 30.14 -11.34 -1.07
C THR A 76 29.49 -12.36 -0.14
N GLN A 77 28.75 -11.88 0.86
CA GLN A 77 27.99 -12.75 1.74
C GLN A 77 26.74 -13.15 0.99
N ASP A 78 26.88 -14.13 0.11
CA ASP A 78 25.75 -14.84 -0.45
C ASP A 78 25.13 -15.66 0.69
N ARG A 79 24.00 -15.17 1.22
CA ARG A 79 23.28 -15.89 2.27
C ARG A 79 22.35 -16.90 1.63
N ILE A 80 22.56 -18.18 1.91
CA ILE A 80 21.69 -19.26 1.40
C ILE A 80 20.83 -19.78 2.54
N ILE A 81 19.51 -19.68 2.38
CA ILE A 81 18.52 -20.27 3.28
C ILE A 81 18.06 -21.60 2.69
N ASN A 82 18.33 -22.68 3.42
CA ASN A 82 17.71 -23.98 3.15
C ASN A 82 16.42 -24.07 3.97
N PHE A 83 15.31 -23.67 3.37
CA PHE A 83 13.98 -23.83 3.95
C PHE A 83 13.35 -25.12 3.40
N ALA A 84 12.59 -25.87 4.20
CA ALA A 84 11.92 -27.10 3.78
C ALA A 84 10.41 -26.84 3.60
N PRO A 85 9.98 -26.35 2.42
CA PRO A 85 8.68 -25.68 2.28
C PRO A 85 7.50 -26.64 2.19
N ALA A 86 7.73 -27.88 1.72
CA ALA A 86 6.66 -28.82 1.40
C ALA A 86 5.74 -29.11 2.60
N LYS A 87 6.28 -29.12 3.83
CA LYS A 87 5.45 -29.38 5.01
C LYS A 87 4.65 -28.15 5.44
N ALA A 88 5.26 -26.96 5.38
CA ALA A 88 4.63 -25.72 5.83
C ALA A 88 3.52 -25.25 4.87
N LEU A 89 3.72 -25.42 3.56
CA LEU A 89 2.76 -24.96 2.55
C LEU A 89 1.58 -25.92 2.32
N ASN A 90 1.74 -27.21 2.59
CA ASN A 90 0.66 -28.19 2.44
C ASN A 90 -0.45 -28.01 3.49
N SER A 91 -0.13 -27.35 4.60
CA SER A 91 -1.09 -26.96 5.64
C SER A 91 -1.47 -25.47 5.57
N ALA A 92 -0.84 -24.71 4.67
CA ALA A 92 -1.11 -23.28 4.55
C ALA A 92 -2.36 -23.04 3.70
N PRO A 93 -3.09 -21.96 4.02
CA PRO A 93 -4.23 -21.51 3.25
C PRO A 93 -4.01 -21.49 1.76
N ALA A 94 -5.05 -21.73 0.97
CA ALA A 94 -4.92 -21.77 -0.48
C ALA A 94 -4.53 -20.41 -1.08
N GLU A 95 -4.97 -19.31 -0.47
CA GLU A 95 -4.63 -17.91 -0.77
C GLU A 95 -3.19 -17.57 -0.40
N GLN A 96 -2.59 -18.33 0.52
CA GLN A 96 -1.22 -18.11 0.97
C GLN A 96 -0.24 -18.70 -0.05
N PHE A 97 0.41 -17.84 -0.83
CA PHE A 97 1.40 -18.25 -1.83
C PHE A 97 2.84 -18.20 -1.31
N ALA A 98 3.10 -17.42 -0.25
CA ALA A 98 4.42 -17.27 0.36
C ALA A 98 4.45 -17.47 1.88
N MET A 99 5.61 -17.90 2.38
CA MET A 99 5.89 -18.04 3.79
C MET A 99 6.78 -16.90 4.28
N PRO A 100 6.44 -16.25 5.40
CA PRO A 100 7.36 -15.34 6.07
C PRO A 100 8.52 -16.14 6.68
N ILE A 101 9.75 -15.73 6.37
CA ILE A 101 10.98 -16.28 6.94
C ILE A 101 11.66 -15.16 7.69
N ALA A 102 11.70 -15.25 9.02
CA ALA A 102 12.41 -14.30 9.87
C ALA A 102 13.90 -14.28 9.48
N GLN A 103 14.40 -13.12 9.06
CA GLN A 103 15.78 -12.90 8.62
C GLN A 103 16.19 -11.48 8.98
N VAL A 104 17.26 -11.35 9.75
CA VAL A 104 17.83 -10.04 10.06
C VAL A 104 18.94 -9.74 9.06
N ILE A 105 18.74 -8.70 8.25
CA ILE A 105 19.75 -8.13 7.35
C ILE A 105 19.80 -6.64 7.65
N ASP A 106 20.96 -6.12 7.99
CA ASP A 106 21.16 -4.73 8.36
C ASP A 106 22.26 -4.13 7.47
N SER A 107 21.93 -3.11 6.66
CA SER A 107 22.86 -2.48 5.72
C SER A 107 24.13 -1.89 6.36
N ARG A 108 24.15 -1.73 7.68
CA ARG A 108 25.31 -1.25 8.46
C ARG A 108 26.33 -2.35 8.71
N THR A 109 25.88 -3.61 8.79
CA THR A 109 26.72 -4.77 9.16
C THR A 109 26.78 -5.85 8.10
N ASP A 110 25.75 -5.96 7.26
CA ASP A 110 25.63 -6.91 6.17
C ASP A 110 25.85 -6.26 4.80
N GLY A 111 26.18 -7.08 3.81
CA GLY A 111 26.43 -6.65 2.44
C GLY A 111 27.82 -6.05 2.22
N VAL A 112 28.03 -5.50 1.03
CA VAL A 112 29.32 -4.95 0.60
C VAL A 112 29.13 -3.52 0.14
N TRP A 113 29.90 -2.60 0.71
CA TRP A 113 30.00 -1.22 0.27
C TRP A 113 31.18 -1.02 -0.67
N THR A 114 30.95 -0.33 -1.78
CA THR A 114 31.98 0.13 -2.72
C THR A 114 31.78 1.61 -3.01
N VAL A 115 32.83 2.32 -3.42
CA VAL A 115 32.72 3.72 -3.86
C VAL A 115 32.92 3.78 -5.36
N GLU A 116 31.97 4.39 -6.05
CA GLU A 116 32.06 4.69 -7.47
C GLU A 116 31.89 6.21 -7.63
N LYS A 117 33.02 6.93 -7.76
CA LYS A 117 33.06 8.42 -7.83
C LYS A 117 32.46 9.08 -6.58
N ASP A 118 31.33 9.76 -6.74
CA ASP A 118 30.56 10.50 -5.74
C ASP A 118 29.39 9.67 -5.18
N LEU A 119 29.30 8.38 -5.53
CA LEU A 119 28.30 7.45 -5.03
C LEU A 119 28.94 6.36 -4.17
N ALA A 120 28.29 6.05 -3.05
CA ALA A 120 28.49 4.82 -2.30
C ALA A 120 27.47 3.79 -2.78
N LYS A 121 27.95 2.61 -3.17
CA LYS A 121 27.14 1.50 -3.65
C LYS A 121 27.16 0.37 -2.64
N TRP A 122 26.00 0.03 -2.12
CA TRP A 122 25.79 -1.13 -1.26
C TRP A 122 25.17 -2.27 -2.06
N THR A 123 25.63 -3.50 -1.86
CA THR A 123 25.05 -4.70 -2.48
C THR A 123 24.91 -5.84 -1.49
N PHE A 124 23.82 -6.61 -1.60
CA PHE A 124 23.57 -7.80 -0.79
C PHE A 124 22.76 -8.83 -1.57
N THR A 125 23.06 -10.12 -1.40
CA THR A 125 22.33 -11.21 -2.07
C THR A 125 21.90 -12.28 -1.08
N LEU A 126 20.65 -12.70 -1.17
CA LEU A 126 20.08 -13.81 -0.39
C LEU A 126 19.32 -14.76 -1.29
N GLN A 127 19.57 -16.06 -1.16
CA GLN A 127 18.84 -17.11 -1.88
C GLN A 127 18.00 -17.93 -0.89
N VAL A 128 16.71 -18.10 -1.18
CA VAL A 128 15.82 -19.05 -0.49
C VAL A 128 15.59 -20.24 -1.40
N LYS A 129 16.31 -21.33 -1.20
CA LYS A 129 16.27 -22.46 -2.13
C LYS A 129 14.85 -22.99 -2.35
N GLY A 130 14.50 -23.16 -3.62
CA GLY A 130 13.21 -23.71 -4.05
C GLY A 130 12.06 -22.71 -4.00
N ALA A 131 12.30 -21.46 -3.60
CA ALA A 131 11.30 -20.41 -3.72
C ALA A 131 11.06 -20.08 -5.21
N LYS A 132 9.81 -19.79 -5.55
CA LYS A 132 9.38 -19.31 -6.87
C LYS A 132 9.31 -17.79 -6.93
N SER A 133 9.19 -17.15 -5.77
CA SER A 133 9.23 -15.69 -5.64
C SER A 133 9.84 -15.30 -4.29
N VAL A 134 10.39 -14.09 -4.20
CA VAL A 134 10.90 -13.51 -2.96
C VAL A 134 10.42 -12.07 -2.79
N ALA A 135 10.21 -11.66 -1.55
CA ALA A 135 9.96 -10.28 -1.15
C ALA A 135 10.59 -10.03 0.22
N PHE A 136 10.61 -8.79 0.68
CA PHE A 136 11.09 -8.46 2.01
C PHE A 136 10.21 -7.41 2.70
N HIS A 137 10.30 -7.42 4.03
CA HIS A 137 9.83 -6.36 4.92
C HIS A 137 11.00 -5.77 5.70
N ALA A 138 11.17 -4.45 5.59
CA ALA A 138 12.17 -3.68 6.28
C ALA A 138 11.53 -2.66 7.24
N PRO A 139 11.31 -3.01 8.52
CA PRO A 139 10.66 -2.12 9.47
C PRO A 139 11.48 -0.88 9.84
N GLU A 140 12.80 -0.90 9.66
CA GLU A 140 13.66 0.28 9.82
C GLU A 140 14.28 0.63 8.46
N VAL A 141 13.93 1.80 7.94
CA VAL A 141 14.39 2.27 6.65
C VAL A 141 14.65 3.77 6.69
N ASN A 142 15.81 4.20 6.19
CA ASN A 142 16.12 5.58 5.89
C ASN A 142 16.81 5.63 4.53
N LEU A 143 16.18 6.28 3.56
CA LEU A 143 16.72 6.48 2.22
C LEU A 143 17.05 7.96 2.05
N PRO A 144 18.32 8.38 2.25
CA PRO A 144 18.72 9.76 2.05
C PRO A 144 18.36 10.28 0.66
N GLU A 145 18.17 11.60 0.53
CA GLU A 145 17.90 12.22 -0.77
C GLU A 145 18.95 11.81 -1.81
N GLY A 146 18.49 11.50 -3.03
CA GLY A 146 19.34 10.99 -4.11
C GLY A 146 19.63 9.49 -4.05
N THR A 147 19.12 8.76 -3.04
CA THR A 147 19.26 7.30 -2.97
C THR A 147 18.42 6.60 -4.05
N VAL A 148 19.03 5.63 -4.73
CA VAL A 148 18.36 4.67 -5.59
C VAL A 148 18.53 3.28 -4.99
N LEU A 149 17.47 2.74 -4.37
CA LEU A 149 17.43 1.36 -3.93
C LEU A 149 16.79 0.50 -5.02
N THR A 150 17.37 -0.65 -5.31
CA THR A 150 16.81 -1.66 -6.22
C THR A 150 16.83 -3.03 -5.59
N ALA A 151 15.81 -3.83 -5.91
CA ALA A 151 15.74 -5.25 -5.58
C ALA A 151 15.47 -6.02 -6.88
N ASN A 152 16.36 -6.93 -7.26
CA ASN A 152 16.35 -7.63 -8.54
C ASN A 152 16.22 -6.69 -9.76
N GLY A 153 16.76 -5.47 -9.65
CA GLY A 153 16.68 -4.43 -10.69
C GLY A 153 15.40 -3.58 -10.66
N PHE A 154 14.42 -3.90 -9.80
CA PHE A 154 13.23 -3.07 -9.59
C PHE A 154 13.52 -1.95 -8.60
N GLY A 155 13.17 -0.72 -8.96
CA GLY A 155 13.39 0.46 -8.12
C GLY A 155 12.45 0.53 -6.91
N HIS A 156 12.99 0.95 -5.77
CA HIS A 156 12.28 1.20 -4.53
C HIS A 156 12.57 2.62 -4.06
N GLY A 157 11.54 3.45 -3.99
CA GLY A 157 11.61 4.83 -3.51
C GLY A 157 11.03 5.00 -2.11
N SER A 158 11.15 6.22 -1.58
CA SER A 158 10.53 6.61 -0.30
C SER A 158 9.01 6.52 -0.30
N ASN A 159 8.37 6.54 -1.48
CA ASN A 159 6.94 6.31 -1.66
C ASN A 159 6.46 4.89 -1.29
N ARG A 160 7.38 3.95 -1.01
CA ARG A 160 7.04 2.61 -0.51
C ARG A 160 7.31 2.44 1.00
N ILE A 161 7.64 3.51 1.70
CA ILE A 161 7.81 3.54 3.15
C ILE A 161 6.46 3.88 3.77
N THR A 162 5.86 2.92 4.48
CA THR A 162 4.61 3.07 5.23
C THR A 162 4.93 3.26 6.72
N ARG A 163 3.90 3.37 7.57
CA ARG A 163 4.10 3.40 9.03
C ARG A 163 4.80 2.16 9.60
N SER A 164 4.76 1.02 8.91
CA SER A 164 5.45 -0.21 9.33
C SER A 164 6.80 -0.41 8.65
N GLY A 165 7.32 0.61 7.97
CA GLY A 165 8.57 0.53 7.21
C GLY A 165 8.32 0.21 5.74
N MET A 166 9.29 -0.41 5.09
CA MET A 166 9.24 -0.68 3.64
C MET A 166 8.83 -2.12 3.34
N TRP A 167 7.84 -2.26 2.47
CA TRP A 167 7.50 -3.53 1.84
C TRP A 167 7.97 -3.54 0.39
N SER A 168 8.71 -4.58 0.01
CA SER A 168 9.16 -4.73 -1.37
C SER A 168 8.01 -5.21 -2.27
N HIS A 169 8.22 -5.16 -3.58
CA HIS A 169 7.40 -5.93 -4.50
C HIS A 169 7.73 -7.41 -4.34
N THR A 170 6.79 -8.28 -4.71
CA THR A 170 7.10 -9.69 -4.93
C THR A 170 7.88 -9.81 -6.23
N MET A 171 9.08 -10.38 -6.15
CA MET A 171 9.98 -10.59 -7.28
C MET A 171 10.03 -12.06 -7.62
N GLU A 172 10.16 -12.37 -8.91
CA GLU A 172 10.28 -13.75 -9.37
C GLU A 172 11.64 -14.34 -9.01
N GLY A 173 11.66 -15.64 -8.77
CA GLY A 173 12.85 -16.42 -8.52
C GLY A 173 13.09 -16.68 -7.04
N ASP A 174 14.18 -17.38 -6.78
CA ASP A 174 14.58 -17.81 -5.44
C ASP A 174 15.61 -16.88 -4.79
N THR A 175 15.99 -15.80 -5.47
CA THR A 175 17.11 -14.93 -5.10
C THR A 175 16.65 -13.49 -4.97
N LEU A 176 16.97 -12.88 -3.82
CA LEU A 176 16.82 -11.47 -3.51
C LEU A 176 18.19 -10.79 -3.63
N ALA A 177 18.39 -10.03 -4.71
CA ALA A 177 19.58 -9.23 -4.96
C ALA A 177 19.26 -7.75 -4.73
N LEU A 178 19.82 -7.18 -3.68
CA LEU A 178 19.65 -5.78 -3.30
C LEU A 178 20.85 -4.96 -3.75
N GLN A 179 20.57 -3.75 -4.25
CA GLN A 179 21.57 -2.75 -4.53
C GLN A 179 21.05 -1.36 -4.15
N ALA A 180 21.84 -0.60 -3.40
CA ALA A 180 21.58 0.82 -3.15
C ALA A 180 22.71 1.67 -3.72
N LEU A 181 22.38 2.73 -4.45
CA LEU A 181 23.28 3.81 -4.84
C LEU A 181 22.92 5.03 -3.99
N VAL A 182 23.85 5.50 -3.17
CA VAL A 182 23.64 6.61 -2.22
C VAL A 182 24.68 7.68 -2.49
N PRO A 183 24.34 8.98 -2.45
CA PRO A 183 25.36 10.03 -2.47
C PRO A 183 26.41 9.78 -1.38
N LEU A 184 27.70 9.81 -1.74
CA LEU A 184 28.79 9.48 -0.82
C LEU A 184 28.81 10.38 0.41
N ALA A 185 28.30 11.61 0.32
CA ALA A 185 28.16 12.49 1.47
C ALA A 185 27.16 11.97 2.53
N ASN A 186 26.19 11.15 2.12
CA ASN A 186 25.03 10.75 2.91
C ASN A 186 24.99 9.23 3.21
N TYR A 187 25.99 8.45 2.78
CA TYR A 187 25.92 6.97 2.87
C TYR A 187 25.77 6.44 4.30
N LYS A 188 26.26 7.17 5.31
CA LYS A 188 26.12 6.79 6.73
C LYS A 188 24.70 6.91 7.24
N ASP A 189 23.88 7.72 6.58
CA ASP A 189 22.48 7.91 6.92
C ASP A 189 21.61 6.83 6.26
N PHE A 190 22.12 6.08 5.29
CA PHE A 190 21.38 4.97 4.67
C PHE A 190 21.19 3.82 5.66
N VAL A 191 19.92 3.51 5.94
CA VAL A 191 19.52 2.41 6.81
C VAL A 191 18.52 1.54 6.06
N LEU A 192 18.78 0.24 6.02
CA LEU A 192 17.83 -0.77 5.58
C LEU A 192 17.98 -1.99 6.51
N VAL A 193 17.02 -2.18 7.41
CA VAL A 193 16.96 -3.34 8.29
C VAL A 193 15.79 -4.22 7.87
N ILE A 194 16.08 -5.31 7.17
CA ILE A 194 15.11 -6.35 6.85
C ILE A 194 14.98 -7.26 8.07
N LYS A 195 13.75 -7.57 8.46
CA LYS A 195 13.44 -8.53 9.54
C LYS A 195 12.72 -9.77 9.03
N GLU A 196 12.14 -9.70 7.84
CA GLU A 196 11.38 -10.81 7.25
C GLU A 196 11.60 -10.86 5.74
N VAL A 197 11.84 -12.05 5.21
CA VAL A 197 11.86 -12.36 3.78
C VAL A 197 10.67 -13.26 3.51
N GLN A 198 9.80 -12.86 2.59
CA GLN A 198 8.67 -13.69 2.18
C GLN A 198 9.08 -14.54 0.99
N ALA A 199 9.05 -15.86 1.15
CA ALA A 199 9.43 -16.81 0.13
C ALA A 199 8.19 -17.53 -0.41
N GLY A 200 7.87 -17.29 -1.68
CA GLY A 200 6.79 -17.95 -2.40
C GLY A 200 7.15 -19.36 -2.79
N PHE A 201 6.28 -20.33 -2.55
CA PHE A 201 6.48 -21.73 -2.98
C PHE A 201 5.36 -22.26 -3.86
N ARG A 202 4.24 -21.53 -3.94
CA ARG A 202 3.28 -21.65 -5.05
C ARG A 202 3.71 -20.71 -6.16
N GLU A 203 3.19 -20.95 -7.37
CA GLU A 203 3.23 -19.91 -8.41
C GLU A 203 2.73 -18.63 -7.73
N SER A 204 3.58 -17.61 -7.67
CA SER A 204 3.14 -16.37 -7.08
C SER A 204 1.96 -15.90 -7.91
N LEU A 205 0.85 -15.59 -7.27
CA LEU A 205 -0.35 -15.04 -7.91
C LEU A 205 -0.08 -13.62 -8.50
N MET A 206 1.20 -13.24 -8.64
CA MET A 206 1.73 -11.92 -8.97
C MET A 206 2.94 -11.96 -9.94
N THR A 207 3.65 -13.08 -10.12
CA THR A 207 4.81 -13.16 -11.03
C THR A 207 4.72 -14.38 -11.92
N ILE A 208 4.93 -14.17 -13.22
CA ILE A 208 4.89 -15.22 -14.24
C ILE A 208 6.30 -15.68 -14.60
N GLN A 209 6.48 -16.99 -14.60
CA GLN A 209 7.56 -17.67 -15.31
C GLN A 209 7.42 -17.50 -16.82
N LYS A 210 8.38 -16.82 -17.46
CA LYS A 210 8.48 -16.75 -18.93
C LYS A 210 8.60 -18.13 -19.60
N LYS A 211 8.98 -19.18 -18.86
CA LYS A 211 9.23 -20.54 -19.38
C LYS A 211 8.01 -21.47 -19.38
N ASP A 212 6.95 -21.17 -18.63
CA ASP A 212 5.78 -22.07 -18.53
C ASP A 212 4.75 -21.87 -19.65
N ILE A 213 4.94 -20.84 -20.49
CA ILE A 213 4.15 -20.56 -21.69
C ILE A 213 4.31 -21.68 -22.75
N VAL A 214 5.38 -22.48 -22.70
CA VAL A 214 5.70 -23.44 -23.77
C VAL A 214 5.21 -24.87 -23.47
N THR A 215 4.85 -25.19 -22.22
CA THR A 215 4.48 -26.58 -21.83
C THR A 215 3.18 -26.72 -21.05
N ALA A 216 2.55 -25.65 -20.57
CA ALA A 216 1.17 -25.74 -20.10
C ALA A 216 0.28 -26.01 -21.32
N LYS A 217 -0.48 -27.12 -21.32
CA LYS A 217 -1.65 -27.25 -22.21
C LYS A 217 -2.43 -25.96 -22.04
N ALA A 218 -2.55 -25.17 -23.11
CA ALA A 218 -3.12 -23.83 -23.06
C ALA A 218 -4.41 -23.83 -22.23
N GLU A 219 -4.32 -23.39 -20.98
CA GLU A 219 -5.51 -22.99 -20.25
C GLU A 219 -6.10 -21.87 -21.10
N LYS A 220 -7.33 -22.11 -21.59
CA LYS A 220 -8.08 -21.16 -22.41
C LYS A 220 -8.03 -19.80 -21.71
N GLY A 221 -7.83 -18.69 -22.42
CA GLY A 221 -7.80 -17.36 -21.78
C GLY A 221 -9.08 -17.05 -21.00
N ILE A 222 -9.15 -15.86 -20.37
CA ILE A 222 -10.37 -15.37 -19.76
C ILE A 222 -11.47 -15.38 -20.82
N GLU A 223 -12.47 -16.25 -20.67
CA GLU A 223 -13.60 -16.17 -21.60
C GLU A 223 -14.28 -14.82 -21.42
N ASP A 224 -14.72 -14.20 -22.52
CA ASP A 224 -15.26 -12.84 -22.50
C ASP A 224 -16.40 -12.67 -21.49
N ILE A 225 -17.18 -13.73 -21.24
CA ILE A 225 -18.26 -13.75 -20.24
C ILE A 225 -17.77 -13.49 -18.80
N HIS A 226 -16.50 -13.76 -18.51
CA HIS A 226 -15.89 -13.50 -17.20
C HIS A 226 -15.12 -12.19 -17.15
N ASN A 227 -14.86 -11.51 -18.25
CA ASN A 227 -14.06 -10.31 -18.25
C ASN A 227 -14.97 -9.08 -18.09
N PRO A 228 -14.88 -8.30 -17.00
CA PRO A 228 -15.71 -7.11 -16.87
C PRO A 228 -15.48 -6.10 -18.01
N ASP A 229 -14.30 -6.03 -18.64
CA ASP A 229 -14.07 -5.16 -19.80
C ASP A 229 -14.90 -5.55 -21.04
N CYS A 230 -15.42 -6.78 -21.11
CA CYS A 230 -16.30 -7.21 -22.20
C CYS A 230 -17.73 -6.71 -22.06
N PHE A 231 -18.11 -6.16 -20.91
CA PHE A 231 -19.44 -5.62 -20.66
C PHE A 231 -19.47 -4.09 -20.86
N LYS A 232 -18.91 -3.58 -21.96
CA LYS A 232 -18.75 -2.13 -22.19
C LYS A 232 -20.06 -1.36 -22.20
N ASP A 233 -21.13 -2.00 -22.67
CA ASP A 233 -22.47 -1.41 -22.72
C ASP A 233 -23.21 -1.50 -21.36
N ASN A 234 -22.63 -2.17 -20.37
CA ASN A 234 -23.19 -2.25 -19.01
C ASN A 234 -22.45 -1.31 -18.06
N ALA A 235 -22.98 -0.10 -17.91
CA ALA A 235 -22.40 0.93 -17.06
C ALA A 235 -22.26 0.53 -15.58
N ILE A 236 -23.12 -0.38 -15.08
CA ILE A 236 -23.07 -0.87 -13.69
C ILE A 236 -21.82 -1.75 -13.51
N ILE A 237 -21.62 -2.73 -14.40
CA ILE A 237 -20.44 -3.61 -14.35
C ILE A 237 -19.15 -2.80 -14.55
N GLN A 238 -19.14 -1.84 -15.48
CA GLN A 238 -17.97 -0.98 -15.69
C GLN A 238 -17.62 -0.17 -14.45
N LYS A 239 -18.61 0.44 -13.78
CA LYS A 239 -18.39 1.18 -12.53
C LYS A 239 -17.86 0.27 -11.43
N GLN A 240 -18.49 -0.89 -11.21
CA GLN A 240 -18.06 -1.82 -10.18
C GLN A 240 -16.63 -2.35 -10.43
N SER A 241 -16.27 -2.60 -11.69
CA SER A 241 -14.89 -2.95 -12.08
C SER A 241 -13.87 -1.91 -11.61
N ARG A 242 -14.23 -0.62 -11.56
CA ARG A 242 -13.36 0.45 -11.05
C ARG A 242 -13.29 0.54 -9.53
N ALA A 243 -14.25 -0.04 -8.81
CA ALA A 243 -14.22 -0.13 -7.35
C ALA A 243 -13.39 -1.33 -6.86
N VAL A 244 -13.25 -2.37 -7.68
CA VAL A 244 -12.57 -3.60 -7.27
C VAL A 244 -11.05 -3.47 -7.35
N THR A 245 -10.41 -3.90 -6.27
CA THR A 245 -8.97 -3.88 -6.06
C THR A 245 -8.44 -5.28 -5.82
N LYS A 246 -7.25 -5.52 -6.34
CA LYS A 246 -6.46 -6.70 -5.97
C LYS A 246 -5.65 -6.35 -4.74
N LEU A 247 -5.81 -7.14 -3.68
CA LEU A 247 -5.08 -6.96 -2.44
C LEU A 247 -3.93 -7.95 -2.35
N ARG A 248 -2.78 -7.46 -1.88
CA ARG A 248 -1.73 -8.29 -1.31
C ARG A 248 -1.57 -7.94 0.15
N VAL A 249 -1.49 -8.96 0.99
CA VAL A 249 -1.27 -8.79 2.42
C VAL A 249 0.02 -9.50 2.81
N ARG A 250 0.92 -8.78 3.47
CA ARG A 250 2.25 -9.24 3.92
C ARG A 250 3.12 -9.85 2.82
N ASN A 251 2.91 -9.51 1.54
CA ASN A 251 3.54 -10.20 0.41
C ASN A 251 3.34 -11.74 0.40
N ALA A 252 2.31 -12.24 1.07
CA ALA A 252 2.08 -13.67 1.27
C ALA A 252 0.68 -14.14 0.86
N PHE A 253 -0.31 -13.24 0.91
CA PHE A 253 -1.70 -13.53 0.56
C PHE A 253 -2.13 -12.67 -0.62
N ALA A 254 -2.98 -13.22 -1.48
CA ALA A 254 -3.69 -12.45 -2.50
C ALA A 254 -5.19 -12.54 -2.25
N CYS A 255 -5.86 -11.40 -2.23
CA CYS A 255 -7.30 -11.31 -2.02
C CYS A 255 -7.91 -10.24 -2.94
N THR A 256 -9.23 -10.09 -2.84
CA THR A 256 -10.01 -9.05 -3.48
C THR A 256 -10.47 -8.05 -2.43
N GLY A 257 -10.59 -6.78 -2.79
CA GLY A 257 -11.31 -5.80 -1.99
C GLY A 257 -12.10 -4.84 -2.86
N THR A 258 -13.04 -4.12 -2.27
CA THR A 258 -13.88 -3.13 -2.96
C THR A 258 -13.77 -1.78 -2.28
N VAL A 259 -13.51 -0.73 -3.04
CA VAL A 259 -13.52 0.66 -2.56
C VAL A 259 -14.94 1.06 -2.20
N MET A 260 -15.15 1.53 -0.97
CA MET A 260 -16.44 1.85 -0.39
C MET A 260 -16.64 3.37 -0.31
N ASN A 261 -17.84 3.81 -0.66
CA ASN A 261 -18.28 5.16 -0.39
C ASN A 261 -18.52 5.37 1.10
N ASN A 262 -18.46 6.63 1.55
CA ASN A 262 -18.90 7.06 2.86
C ASN A 262 -19.86 8.27 2.72
N SER A 263 -20.60 8.59 3.79
CA SER A 263 -21.66 9.61 3.77
C SER A 263 -21.17 11.02 3.49
N ARG A 264 -19.87 11.28 3.62
CA ARG A 264 -19.25 12.58 3.27
C ARG A 264 -18.81 12.64 1.82
N GLN A 265 -18.77 11.50 1.10
CA GLN A 265 -18.28 11.40 -0.28
C GLN A 265 -16.90 12.07 -0.46
N ASP A 266 -16.04 11.96 0.56
CA ASP A 266 -14.78 12.71 0.67
C ASP A 266 -13.59 12.04 -0.03
N GLY A 267 -13.84 11.01 -0.84
CA GLY A 267 -12.81 10.29 -1.61
C GLY A 267 -11.85 9.44 -0.76
N ARG A 268 -12.07 9.32 0.56
CA ARG A 268 -11.24 8.46 1.42
C ARG A 268 -11.33 7.01 0.99
N LEU A 269 -10.17 6.38 0.83
CA LEU A 269 -10.02 5.05 0.27
C LEU A 269 -10.29 3.96 1.30
N PHE A 270 -11.55 3.84 1.68
CA PHE A 270 -12.02 2.70 2.44
C PHE A 270 -12.11 1.48 1.55
N ILE A 271 -11.43 0.39 1.90
CA ILE A 271 -11.51 -0.88 1.18
C ILE A 271 -12.16 -1.91 2.10
N LEU A 272 -13.24 -2.51 1.62
CA LEU A 272 -13.89 -3.65 2.26
C LEU A 272 -13.33 -4.94 1.68
N THR A 273 -12.94 -5.88 2.53
CA THR A 273 -12.42 -7.20 2.16
C THR A 273 -12.79 -8.23 3.23
N ALA A 274 -12.32 -9.47 3.08
CA ALA A 274 -12.52 -10.53 4.05
C ALA A 274 -11.46 -10.48 5.15
N ALA A 275 -11.85 -10.73 6.42
CA ALA A 275 -10.92 -10.66 7.54
C ALA A 275 -9.86 -11.76 7.49
N HIS A 276 -10.21 -12.96 7.03
CA HIS A 276 -9.24 -14.06 6.90
C HIS A 276 -8.08 -13.74 5.95
N CYS A 277 -8.23 -12.76 5.04
CA CYS A 277 -7.12 -12.26 4.21
C CYS A 277 -6.02 -11.55 5.01
N GLY A 278 -6.39 -11.03 6.19
CA GLY A 278 -5.51 -10.32 7.11
C GLY A 278 -5.01 -11.16 8.28
N LEU A 279 -5.34 -12.45 8.36
CA LEU A 279 -5.02 -13.31 9.49
C LEU A 279 -4.04 -14.41 9.07
N SER A 280 -3.12 -14.78 9.98
CA SER A 280 -2.14 -15.84 9.75
C SER A 280 -2.71 -17.25 9.76
N THR A 281 -3.96 -17.41 10.24
CA THR A 281 -4.66 -18.70 10.23
C THR A 281 -5.96 -18.59 9.45
N GLU A 282 -6.25 -19.61 8.65
CA GLU A 282 -7.45 -19.73 7.81
C GLU A 282 -8.77 -19.87 8.58
N THR A 283 -8.74 -19.69 9.90
CA THR A 283 -9.95 -19.85 10.70
C THR A 283 -10.84 -18.65 10.40
N VAL A 284 -11.72 -18.78 9.41
CA VAL A 284 -12.82 -17.84 9.14
C VAL A 284 -13.44 -17.52 10.49
N PRO A 285 -13.33 -16.27 10.99
CA PRO A 285 -13.77 -16.00 12.34
C PRO A 285 -15.30 -16.11 12.39
N ARG A 286 -15.82 -17.28 12.79
CA ARG A 286 -17.27 -17.49 12.92
C ARG A 286 -17.84 -16.81 14.18
N ARG A 287 -16.98 -16.23 15.02
CA ARG A 287 -17.29 -15.56 16.27
C ARG A 287 -16.77 -14.12 16.24
N ALA A 288 -17.16 -13.33 17.24
CA ALA A 288 -16.54 -12.03 17.48
C ALA A 288 -15.01 -12.20 17.55
N GLU A 289 -14.30 -11.29 16.89
CA GLU A 289 -12.85 -11.27 16.87
C GLU A 289 -12.33 -10.98 18.28
N THR A 290 -11.25 -11.64 18.69
CA THR A 290 -10.59 -11.32 19.95
C THR A 290 -9.78 -10.03 19.80
N GLU A 291 -9.38 -9.42 20.91
CA GLU A 291 -8.45 -8.28 20.88
C GLU A 291 -7.13 -8.65 20.16
N GLU A 292 -6.69 -9.89 20.27
CA GLU A 292 -5.54 -10.44 19.54
C GLU A 292 -5.78 -10.47 18.02
N THR A 293 -6.95 -10.95 17.57
CA THR A 293 -7.31 -10.93 16.14
C THR A 293 -7.35 -9.50 15.60
N GLN A 294 -7.92 -8.57 16.37
CA GLN A 294 -8.00 -7.14 16.00
C GLN A 294 -6.61 -6.51 15.89
N GLN A 295 -5.72 -6.84 16.83
CA GLN A 295 -4.32 -6.41 16.80
C GLN A 295 -3.58 -6.98 15.58
N GLU A 296 -3.79 -8.27 15.26
CA GLU A 296 -3.19 -8.89 14.06
C GLU A 296 -3.68 -8.22 12.77
N LEU A 297 -4.98 -7.95 12.64
CA LEU A 297 -5.51 -7.18 11.50
C LEU A 297 -4.90 -5.78 11.44
N ALA A 298 -4.73 -5.11 12.57
CA ALA A 298 -4.12 -3.78 12.63
C ALA A 298 -2.65 -3.79 12.19
N GLU A 299 -1.87 -4.77 12.63
CA GLU A 299 -0.49 -4.96 12.21
C GLU A 299 -0.40 -5.26 10.72
N ASN A 300 -1.25 -6.18 10.24
CA ASN A 300 -1.23 -6.62 8.84
C ASN A 300 -1.80 -5.57 7.87
N ALA A 301 -2.68 -4.67 8.31
CA ALA A 301 -3.17 -3.55 7.50
C ALA A 301 -2.04 -2.70 6.92
N THR A 302 -0.95 -2.51 7.68
CA THR A 302 0.19 -1.70 7.26
C THR A 302 1.00 -2.31 6.12
N SER A 303 0.80 -3.60 5.84
CA SER A 303 1.45 -4.37 4.79
C SER A 303 0.61 -4.48 3.51
N VAL A 304 -0.62 -3.95 3.52
CA VAL A 304 -1.55 -4.11 2.41
C VAL A 304 -1.05 -3.33 1.20
N GLU A 305 -0.99 -3.99 0.06
CA GLU A 305 -0.85 -3.35 -1.25
C GLU A 305 -2.15 -3.54 -2.03
N ALA A 306 -2.83 -2.44 -2.37
CA ALA A 306 -4.02 -2.44 -3.19
C ALA A 306 -3.65 -2.00 -4.62
N ALA A 307 -3.88 -2.88 -5.59
CA ALA A 307 -3.73 -2.57 -7.02
C ALA A 307 -5.10 -2.35 -7.66
N PHE A 308 -5.24 -1.24 -8.37
CA PHE A 308 -6.50 -0.81 -8.98
C PHE A 308 -6.56 -1.18 -10.45
N HIS A 309 -7.78 -1.35 -10.96
CA HIS A 309 -8.03 -1.54 -12.39
C HIS A 309 -7.25 -2.69 -13.01
N TRP A 310 -7.11 -3.78 -12.27
CA TRP A 310 -6.39 -4.96 -12.72
C TRP A 310 -7.28 -5.86 -13.60
N VAL A 311 -7.77 -5.31 -14.72
CA VAL A 311 -8.65 -5.97 -15.70
C VAL A 311 -7.91 -6.34 -16.99
N ALA A 312 -8.40 -7.34 -17.72
CA ALA A 312 -7.93 -7.70 -19.07
C ALA A 312 -8.68 -6.89 -20.13
N ALA A 313 -8.05 -6.58 -21.26
CA ALA A 313 -8.82 -6.08 -22.39
C ALA A 313 -9.79 -7.17 -22.89
N CYS A 314 -10.98 -6.80 -23.35
CA CYS A 314 -11.91 -7.75 -23.93
C CYS A 314 -11.30 -8.45 -25.16
N GLY A 315 -11.55 -9.76 -25.31
CA GLY A 315 -10.93 -10.60 -26.34
C GLY A 315 -9.46 -10.97 -26.07
N ASP A 316 -8.88 -10.53 -24.94
CA ASP A 316 -7.54 -10.95 -24.54
C ASP A 316 -7.53 -12.41 -24.04
N ASN A 317 -7.31 -13.30 -25.01
CA ASN A 317 -7.21 -14.74 -24.80
C ASN A 317 -5.82 -15.19 -24.32
N THR A 318 -4.93 -14.26 -23.91
CA THR A 318 -3.64 -14.71 -23.40
C THR A 318 -3.86 -15.67 -22.21
N PRO A 319 -3.14 -16.81 -22.15
CA PRO A 319 -3.36 -17.79 -21.08
C PRO A 319 -3.24 -17.14 -19.71
N PHE A 320 -4.02 -17.64 -18.74
CA PHE A 320 -4.04 -17.15 -17.36
C PHE A 320 -2.63 -16.93 -16.78
N GLY A 321 -1.74 -17.90 -16.96
CA GLY A 321 -0.35 -17.83 -16.51
C GLY A 321 0.58 -16.95 -17.35
N ALA A 322 0.11 -16.31 -18.42
CA ALA A 322 0.87 -15.35 -19.24
C ALA A 322 0.43 -13.88 -19.03
N GLN A 323 -0.60 -13.65 -18.20
CA GLN A 323 -1.35 -12.39 -18.12
C GLN A 323 -1.08 -11.45 -16.93
N ALA A 324 -0.30 -11.86 -15.92
CA ALA A 324 0.17 -10.98 -14.86
C ALA A 324 1.08 -9.89 -15.46
N GLY A 325 0.51 -8.70 -15.66
CA GLY A 325 1.28 -7.51 -15.98
C GLY A 325 2.29 -7.22 -14.86
N ARG A 326 3.29 -6.41 -15.16
CA ARG A 326 4.22 -6.00 -14.12
C ARG A 326 3.47 -5.15 -13.07
N PRO A 327 3.68 -5.37 -11.76
CA PRO A 327 3.03 -4.59 -10.70
C PRO A 327 3.29 -3.09 -10.78
N ASP A 328 4.38 -2.66 -11.44
CA ASP A 328 4.79 -1.26 -11.60
C ASP A 328 3.98 -0.49 -12.66
N GLU A 329 3.20 -1.17 -13.51
CA GLU A 329 2.46 -0.51 -14.58
C GLU A 329 1.05 -0.03 -14.19
N ARG A 330 0.55 -0.36 -12.99
CA ARG A 330 -0.81 0.02 -12.58
C ARG A 330 -0.82 0.86 -11.30
N PRO A 331 -1.83 1.75 -11.14
CA PRO A 331 -2.00 2.49 -9.90
C PRO A 331 -2.10 1.50 -8.73
N HIS A 332 -1.22 1.66 -7.76
CA HIS A 332 -1.25 0.89 -6.53
C HIS A 332 -0.98 1.81 -5.34
N ILE A 333 -1.53 1.42 -4.19
CA ILE A 333 -1.29 2.09 -2.91
C ILE A 333 -0.76 1.07 -1.94
N LEU A 334 0.21 1.50 -1.13
CA LEU A 334 0.82 0.72 -0.08
C LEU A 334 0.44 1.24 1.28
N GLY A 335 0.23 0.32 2.20
CA GLY A 335 -0.08 0.62 3.58
C GLY A 335 -1.55 0.96 3.78
N GLY A 336 -2.07 0.55 4.92
CA GLY A 336 -3.41 0.85 5.36
C GLY A 336 -3.50 0.87 6.87
N VAL A 337 -4.63 1.38 7.34
CA VAL A 337 -5.02 1.40 8.74
C VAL A 337 -6.25 0.52 8.88
N HIS A 338 -6.18 -0.46 9.79
CA HIS A 338 -7.36 -1.21 10.19
C HIS A 338 -8.39 -0.26 10.81
N ARG A 339 -9.63 -0.31 10.31
CA ARG A 339 -10.75 0.50 10.81
C ARG A 339 -11.76 -0.33 11.56
N ALA A 340 -12.19 -1.43 10.96
CA ALA A 340 -13.08 -2.37 11.62
C ALA A 340 -12.83 -3.80 11.12
N GLY A 341 -12.96 -4.78 12.01
CA GLY A 341 -12.96 -6.21 11.74
C GLY A 341 -14.10 -6.86 12.52
N TYR A 342 -14.97 -7.61 11.88
CA TYR A 342 -15.94 -8.43 12.61
C TYR A 342 -16.38 -9.63 11.79
N ARG A 343 -16.22 -10.82 12.39
CA ARG A 343 -16.37 -12.10 11.69
C ARG A 343 -15.38 -12.16 10.54
N ASP A 344 -15.88 -12.27 9.31
CA ASP A 344 -15.04 -12.27 8.12
C ASP A 344 -15.16 -10.97 7.32
N ILE A 345 -15.54 -9.87 7.96
CA ILE A 345 -15.53 -8.52 7.36
C ILE A 345 -14.31 -7.78 7.86
N TRP A 346 -13.55 -7.17 6.96
CA TRP A 346 -12.46 -6.27 7.31
C TRP A 346 -12.52 -4.99 6.48
N LEU A 347 -12.59 -3.86 7.18
CA LEU A 347 -12.53 -2.52 6.62
C LEU A 347 -11.14 -1.93 6.86
N LEU A 348 -10.50 -1.57 5.76
CA LEU A 348 -9.21 -0.89 5.68
C LEU A 348 -9.43 0.56 5.26
N GLU A 349 -8.56 1.46 5.72
CA GLU A 349 -8.36 2.76 5.07
C GLU A 349 -6.93 2.84 4.56
N MET A 350 -6.77 3.00 3.24
CA MET A 350 -5.44 3.03 2.62
C MET A 350 -4.69 4.34 2.92
N GLU A 351 -3.36 4.26 3.01
CA GLU A 351 -2.50 5.42 3.23
C GLU A 351 -2.23 6.15 1.91
N GLY A 352 -2.63 7.41 1.83
CA GLY A 352 -2.35 8.27 0.68
C GLY A 352 -3.51 8.39 -0.31
N GLU A 353 -3.23 9.08 -1.41
CA GLU A 353 -4.18 9.31 -2.50
C GLU A 353 -3.82 8.41 -3.67
N ILE A 354 -4.82 7.99 -4.46
CA ILE A 354 -4.54 7.34 -5.74
C ILE A 354 -3.79 8.36 -6.59
N GLN A 355 -2.49 8.13 -6.75
CA GLN A 355 -1.67 8.98 -7.58
C GLN A 355 -2.23 8.88 -9.01
N PRO A 356 -2.77 9.96 -9.59
CA PRO A 356 -3.02 9.96 -11.02
C PRO A 356 -1.67 9.63 -11.66
N ARG A 357 -1.63 8.62 -12.54
CA ARG A 357 -0.38 8.25 -13.20
C ARG A 357 0.18 9.55 -13.79
N ALA A 358 1.43 9.87 -13.48
CA ALA A 358 2.07 11.02 -14.09
C ALA A 358 1.86 10.87 -15.60
N PRO A 359 1.29 11.87 -16.29
CA PRO A 359 1.08 11.81 -17.72
C PRO A 359 2.46 11.71 -18.35
N TYR A 360 2.93 10.48 -18.59
CA TYR A 360 4.05 10.26 -19.48
C TYR A 360 3.53 10.74 -20.84
N SER A 361 3.96 11.95 -21.21
CA SER A 361 3.41 12.77 -22.28
C SER A 361 3.46 12.15 -23.68
N TRP A 362 4.04 10.96 -23.81
CA TRP A 362 4.13 10.18 -25.05
C TRP A 362 3.14 9.00 -25.12
N LEU A 363 2.31 8.80 -24.09
CA LEU A 363 1.21 7.80 -24.05
C LEU A 363 -0.16 8.50 -23.97
N ALA A 364 -0.37 9.54 -24.79
CA ALA A 364 -1.61 10.32 -24.83
C ALA A 364 -2.86 9.52 -25.28
N ASP A 365 -2.66 8.33 -25.85
CA ASP A 365 -3.74 7.46 -26.34
C ASP A 365 -4.12 6.33 -25.37
N LEU A 366 -3.52 6.30 -24.16
CA LEU A 366 -4.02 5.36 -23.15
C LEU A 366 -5.37 5.87 -22.63
N PRO A 367 -6.40 5.00 -22.53
CA PRO A 367 -7.69 5.36 -21.93
C PRO A 367 -7.47 6.11 -20.61
N GLU A 368 -8.23 7.19 -20.42
CA GLU A 368 -8.20 8.02 -19.21
C GLU A 368 -8.00 7.13 -17.98
N HIS A 369 -7.04 7.50 -17.12
CA HIS A 369 -6.79 6.75 -15.91
C HIS A 369 -8.12 6.57 -15.19
N PRO A 370 -8.53 5.32 -14.96
CA PRO A 370 -9.84 5.10 -14.43
C PRO A 370 -9.82 5.58 -12.98
N HIS A 371 -10.49 6.70 -12.75
CA HIS A 371 -10.76 7.20 -11.42
C HIS A 371 -11.50 6.09 -10.65
N PRO A 372 -11.15 5.88 -9.37
CA PRO A 372 -11.82 4.88 -8.56
C PRO A 372 -13.31 5.20 -8.50
N PHE A 373 -14.13 4.17 -8.61
CA PHE A 373 -15.54 4.24 -8.25
C PHE A 373 -15.67 3.81 -6.78
N PHE A 374 -16.52 4.49 -6.02
CA PHE A 374 -16.75 4.18 -4.61
C PHE A 374 -18.10 3.50 -4.49
N ALA A 375 -18.10 2.18 -4.26
CA ALA A 375 -19.32 1.38 -4.20
C ALA A 375 -20.21 1.82 -3.03
N GLY A 376 -21.52 1.71 -3.22
CA GLY A 376 -22.51 2.00 -2.19
C GLY A 376 -22.56 0.92 -1.10
N VAL A 377 -23.45 1.12 -0.14
CA VAL A 377 -23.65 0.23 0.99
C VAL A 377 -25.07 -0.33 0.97
N ASP A 378 -25.19 -1.62 1.26
CA ASP A 378 -26.44 -2.28 1.64
C ASP A 378 -26.21 -3.17 2.88
N ALA A 379 -26.45 -2.60 4.05
CA ALA A 379 -26.28 -3.26 5.35
C ALA A 379 -27.62 -3.76 5.93
N VAL A 380 -28.62 -4.04 5.07
CA VAL A 380 -29.85 -4.71 5.51
C VAL A 380 -29.51 -6.12 6.00
N LEU A 381 -29.93 -6.44 7.23
CA LEU A 381 -29.69 -7.74 7.84
C LEU A 381 -30.87 -8.68 7.54
N ASP A 382 -30.60 -9.74 6.80
CA ASP A 382 -31.53 -10.86 6.67
C ASP A 382 -31.05 -12.02 7.53
N ALA A 383 -31.72 -12.20 8.66
CA ALA A 383 -31.33 -13.14 9.72
C ALA A 383 -32.00 -14.52 9.60
N THR A 384 -33.00 -14.66 8.74
CA THR A 384 -33.81 -15.87 8.63
C THR A 384 -33.29 -16.75 7.50
N ALA A 385 -32.77 -17.93 7.85
CA ALA A 385 -32.28 -18.90 6.88
C ALA A 385 -33.33 -19.22 5.79
N GLY A 386 -32.87 -19.34 4.55
CA GLY A 386 -33.72 -19.59 3.39
C GLY A 386 -34.51 -18.39 2.89
N VAL A 387 -34.42 -17.23 3.54
CA VAL A 387 -34.96 -15.98 2.98
C VAL A 387 -34.10 -15.57 1.78
N PRO A 388 -34.70 -15.32 0.60
CA PRO A 388 -33.98 -14.77 -0.52
C PRO A 388 -33.38 -13.40 -0.17
N HIS A 389 -32.26 -13.07 -0.80
CA HIS A 389 -31.75 -11.70 -0.73
C HIS A 389 -32.85 -10.70 -1.15
N HIS A 390 -32.95 -9.56 -0.46
CA HIS A 390 -34.01 -8.56 -0.72
C HIS A 390 -33.94 -7.97 -2.13
N THR A 391 -32.75 -7.98 -2.74
CA THR A 391 -32.53 -7.84 -4.18
C THR A 391 -32.61 -9.21 -4.89
N PRO A 392 -33.37 -9.36 -5.98
CA PRO A 392 -33.43 -10.61 -6.75
C PRO A 392 -32.05 -11.10 -7.19
N ALA A 393 -31.81 -12.41 -7.17
CA ALA A 393 -30.53 -13.00 -7.57
C ALA A 393 -30.07 -12.61 -8.99
N SER A 394 -31.02 -12.46 -9.93
CA SER A 394 -30.75 -12.00 -11.31
C SER A 394 -30.16 -10.59 -11.40
N GLU A 395 -30.30 -9.80 -10.34
CA GLU A 395 -29.80 -8.44 -10.22
C GLU A 395 -28.49 -8.37 -9.41
N LEU A 396 -28.04 -9.49 -8.86
CA LEU A 396 -26.81 -9.59 -8.08
C LEU A 396 -25.65 -10.12 -8.94
N PHE A 397 -24.46 -9.62 -8.65
CA PHE A 397 -23.23 -10.07 -9.31
C PHE A 397 -22.02 -9.83 -8.41
N SER A 398 -20.86 -10.33 -8.82
CA SER A 398 -19.58 -10.05 -8.19
C SER A 398 -18.50 -9.76 -9.22
N VAL A 399 -17.56 -8.89 -8.85
CA VAL A 399 -16.31 -8.71 -9.56
C VAL A 399 -15.17 -9.04 -8.60
N THR A 400 -14.29 -9.98 -8.97
CA THR A 400 -13.29 -10.56 -8.06
C THR A 400 -11.91 -10.73 -8.72
N HIS A 401 -10.89 -11.04 -7.94
CA HIS A 401 -9.55 -11.44 -8.40
C HIS A 401 -9.28 -12.92 -8.13
N ALA A 402 -10.03 -13.80 -8.80
CA ALA A 402 -9.80 -15.24 -8.72
C ALA A 402 -8.36 -15.63 -9.10
N ASN A 403 -7.74 -16.48 -8.30
CA ASN A 403 -6.33 -16.85 -8.30
C ASN A 403 -5.37 -15.65 -8.23
N GLY A 404 -5.80 -14.56 -7.59
CA GLY A 404 -5.11 -13.27 -7.64
C GLY A 404 -4.90 -12.75 -9.06
N GLN A 405 -5.66 -13.18 -10.06
CA GLN A 405 -5.42 -12.80 -11.46
C GLN A 405 -6.12 -11.49 -11.82
N ARG A 406 -6.28 -11.23 -13.12
CA ARG A 406 -7.16 -10.17 -13.63
C ARG A 406 -8.59 -10.35 -13.20
N GLN A 407 -9.31 -9.23 -13.09
CA GLN A 407 -10.69 -9.21 -12.61
C GLN A 407 -11.55 -10.24 -13.36
N ARG A 408 -12.43 -10.88 -12.59
CA ARG A 408 -13.46 -11.79 -13.07
C ARG A 408 -14.81 -11.27 -12.70
N PHE A 409 -15.78 -11.50 -13.57
CA PHE A 409 -17.18 -11.20 -13.37
C PHE A 409 -17.96 -12.51 -13.19
N GLY A 410 -18.80 -12.57 -12.16
CA GLY A 410 -19.66 -13.71 -11.85
C GLY A 410 -21.10 -13.29 -11.59
N LYS A 411 -22.05 -14.11 -12.04
CA LYS A 411 -23.49 -14.00 -11.73
C LYS A 411 -23.96 -15.14 -10.83
N PHE A 412 -25.20 -15.03 -10.35
CA PHE A 412 -25.82 -16.01 -9.48
C PHE A 412 -27.19 -16.43 -10.02
N ASP A 413 -27.52 -17.71 -9.88
CA ASP A 413 -28.87 -18.24 -10.14
C ASP A 413 -29.81 -17.95 -8.97
N ASP A 414 -29.27 -18.01 -7.76
CA ASP A 414 -30.01 -17.86 -6.50
C ASP A 414 -29.07 -17.30 -5.42
N VAL A 415 -29.63 -16.51 -4.52
CA VAL A 415 -28.93 -15.97 -3.34
C VAL A 415 -29.88 -15.98 -2.16
N THR A 416 -29.55 -16.79 -1.14
CA THR A 416 -30.39 -16.97 0.05
C THR A 416 -29.57 -16.83 1.32
N VAL A 417 -30.22 -16.55 2.45
CA VAL A 417 -29.54 -16.58 3.75
C VAL A 417 -29.19 -18.03 4.11
N SER A 418 -27.92 -18.31 4.40
CA SER A 418 -27.48 -19.67 4.72
C SER A 418 -28.09 -20.20 6.03
N ALA A 419 -28.09 -21.53 6.18
CA ALA A 419 -28.58 -22.21 7.39
C ALA A 419 -27.77 -21.85 8.65
N GLN A 420 -26.52 -21.43 8.50
CA GLN A 420 -25.65 -20.98 9.60
C GLN A 420 -26.00 -19.56 10.08
N ALA A 421 -27.02 -18.93 9.46
CA ALA A 421 -27.48 -17.56 9.66
C ALA A 421 -26.38 -16.51 9.47
N LYS A 422 -26.72 -15.42 8.77
CA LYS A 422 -25.84 -14.27 8.54
C LYS A 422 -24.71 -14.50 7.53
N LEU A 423 -24.86 -15.46 6.62
CA LEU A 423 -24.13 -15.52 5.35
C LEU A 423 -25.16 -15.42 4.22
N TRP A 424 -24.75 -14.92 3.06
CA TRP A 424 -25.46 -15.12 1.80
C TRP A 424 -24.87 -16.32 1.10
N GLU A 425 -25.65 -17.37 0.90
CA GLU A 425 -25.30 -18.52 0.08
C GLU A 425 -25.74 -18.23 -1.36
N ALA A 426 -24.78 -18.03 -2.25
CA ALA A 426 -25.01 -17.72 -3.65
C ALA A 426 -24.69 -18.92 -4.55
N ARG A 427 -25.67 -19.38 -5.32
CA ARG A 427 -25.48 -20.45 -6.30
C ARG A 427 -24.91 -19.88 -7.58
N VAL A 428 -23.74 -20.36 -7.98
CA VAL A 428 -23.02 -19.91 -9.17
C VAL A 428 -23.32 -20.85 -10.35
N PRO A 429 -23.83 -20.32 -11.47
CA PRO A 429 -24.01 -21.10 -12.70
C PRO A 429 -22.68 -21.68 -13.15
N VAL A 430 -22.70 -22.86 -13.79
CA VAL A 430 -21.48 -23.60 -14.20
C VAL A 430 -20.53 -22.73 -15.03
N GLU A 431 -21.09 -21.90 -15.90
CA GLU A 431 -20.34 -20.98 -16.76
C GLU A 431 -19.66 -19.82 -16.00
N TYR A 432 -19.97 -19.58 -14.72
CA TYR A 432 -19.36 -18.53 -13.91
C TYR A 432 -18.46 -19.06 -12.78
N GLN A 433 -18.43 -20.37 -12.51
CA GLN A 433 -17.72 -20.93 -11.35
C GLN A 433 -16.22 -20.58 -11.33
N GLN A 434 -15.59 -20.44 -12.50
CA GLN A 434 -14.17 -20.04 -12.59
C GLN A 434 -13.90 -18.60 -12.13
N SER A 435 -14.94 -17.79 -11.94
CA SER A 435 -14.86 -16.43 -11.40
C SER A 435 -14.65 -16.44 -9.88
N PHE A 436 -14.83 -17.59 -9.23
CA PHE A 436 -14.69 -17.77 -7.80
C PHE A 436 -13.69 -18.89 -7.53
N ASN A 437 -12.50 -18.48 -7.11
CA ASN A 437 -11.39 -19.35 -6.74
C ASN A 437 -10.52 -18.62 -5.71
N PHE A 438 -9.42 -19.23 -5.28
CA PHE A 438 -8.51 -18.67 -4.29
C PHE A 438 -8.17 -17.20 -4.57
N GLY A 439 -8.27 -16.34 -3.57
CA GLY A 439 -8.06 -14.89 -3.71
C GLY A 439 -9.26 -14.10 -4.23
N SER A 440 -10.38 -14.76 -4.54
CA SER A 440 -11.69 -14.10 -4.68
C SER A 440 -12.23 -13.62 -3.34
N SER A 441 -11.72 -14.17 -2.23
CA SER A 441 -11.99 -13.72 -0.86
C SER A 441 -11.95 -12.20 -0.73
N GLY A 442 -12.98 -11.65 -0.10
CA GLY A 442 -13.19 -10.20 -0.01
C GLY A 442 -13.89 -9.56 -1.21
N GLY A 443 -14.13 -10.30 -2.29
CA GLY A 443 -14.92 -9.84 -3.44
C GLY A 443 -16.37 -9.55 -3.04
N SER A 444 -16.96 -8.48 -3.56
CA SER A 444 -18.26 -8.03 -3.05
C SER A 444 -19.45 -8.71 -3.74
N LEU A 445 -20.53 -8.94 -2.99
CA LEU A 445 -21.86 -9.17 -3.53
C LEU A 445 -22.51 -7.82 -3.81
N VAL A 446 -22.85 -7.55 -5.07
CA VAL A 446 -23.23 -6.22 -5.57
C VAL A 446 -24.58 -6.25 -6.27
N ASP A 447 -25.42 -5.26 -6.01
CA ASP A 447 -26.71 -5.08 -6.71
C ASP A 447 -26.62 -4.13 -7.93
N GLN A 448 -27.75 -3.97 -8.64
CA GLN A 448 -27.82 -3.04 -9.80
C GLN A 448 -27.68 -1.56 -9.42
N ALA A 449 -27.79 -1.20 -8.13
CA ALA A 449 -27.51 0.14 -7.65
C ALA A 449 -26.02 0.33 -7.26
N ASN A 450 -25.16 -0.65 -7.56
CA ASN A 450 -23.76 -0.72 -7.15
C ASN A 450 -23.56 -0.64 -5.63
N ARG A 451 -24.48 -1.23 -4.85
CA ARG A 451 -24.36 -1.33 -3.39
C ARG A 451 -23.83 -2.69 -3.00
N VAL A 452 -22.92 -2.70 -2.04
CA VAL A 452 -22.31 -3.92 -1.51
C VAL A 452 -23.09 -4.43 -0.31
N SER A 453 -23.53 -5.69 -0.35
CA SER A 453 -24.26 -6.34 0.75
C SER A 453 -23.46 -7.42 1.51
N GLY A 454 -22.29 -7.78 1.01
CA GLY A 454 -21.38 -8.72 1.67
C GLY A 454 -20.07 -8.93 0.90
N VAL A 455 -19.19 -9.74 1.47
CA VAL A 455 -17.90 -10.12 0.85
C VAL A 455 -17.74 -11.64 0.80
N VAL A 456 -17.13 -12.17 -0.27
CA VAL A 456 -16.80 -13.59 -0.41
C VAL A 456 -15.96 -14.00 0.81
N SER A 457 -16.48 -14.99 1.54
CA SER A 457 -15.88 -15.52 2.75
C SER A 457 -15.34 -16.92 2.49
N THR A 458 -16.18 -17.81 1.97
CA THR A 458 -15.83 -19.20 1.62
C THR A 458 -16.60 -19.64 0.38
N GLY A 459 -16.21 -20.75 -0.23
CA GLY A 459 -16.96 -21.33 -1.34
C GLY A 459 -16.26 -22.54 -1.95
N ASP A 460 -16.96 -23.21 -2.87
CA ASP A 460 -16.43 -24.32 -3.66
C ASP A 460 -16.50 -24.07 -5.18
N GLY A 461 -16.80 -22.85 -5.58
CA GLY A 461 -17.01 -22.43 -6.96
C GLY A 461 -18.45 -22.60 -7.43
N ALA A 462 -19.19 -23.60 -6.94
CA ALA A 462 -20.60 -23.80 -7.27
C ALA A 462 -21.54 -23.08 -6.29
N ILE A 463 -21.10 -22.98 -5.05
CA ILE A 463 -21.74 -22.23 -3.99
C ILE A 463 -20.70 -21.32 -3.36
N GLU A 464 -21.02 -20.03 -3.26
CA GLU A 464 -20.19 -19.01 -2.63
C GLU A 464 -20.93 -18.41 -1.44
N ASP A 465 -20.27 -18.44 -0.29
CA ASP A 465 -20.76 -17.83 0.94
C ASP A 465 -20.19 -16.42 1.07
N PHE A 466 -21.07 -15.42 1.10
CA PHE A 466 -20.70 -14.05 1.40
C PHE A 466 -21.02 -13.73 2.84
N GLN A 467 -20.03 -13.25 3.59
CA GLN A 467 -20.29 -12.67 4.90
C GLN A 467 -21.12 -11.40 4.71
N GLN A 468 -22.35 -11.38 5.24
CA GLN A 468 -23.23 -10.22 5.12
C GLN A 468 -22.59 -8.99 5.79
N LEU A 469 -22.56 -7.85 5.10
CA LEU A 469 -22.03 -6.60 5.65
C LEU A 469 -22.74 -6.18 6.94
N ALA A 470 -24.03 -6.47 7.00
CA ALA A 470 -24.89 -6.15 8.14
C ALA A 470 -24.41 -6.73 9.49
N VAL A 471 -23.60 -7.79 9.50
CA VAL A 471 -23.08 -8.36 10.76
C VAL A 471 -22.07 -7.45 11.45
N ALA A 472 -21.37 -6.62 10.69
CA ALA A 472 -20.35 -5.69 11.17
C ALA A 472 -20.90 -4.25 11.25
N TRP A 473 -22.22 -4.09 11.14
CA TRP A 473 -22.90 -2.80 11.12
C TRP A 473 -23.41 -2.40 12.51
N ASN A 474 -23.25 -1.12 12.89
CA ASN A 474 -23.76 -0.55 14.15
C ASN A 474 -23.30 -1.34 15.40
N ARG A 475 -22.03 -1.77 15.41
CA ARG A 475 -21.44 -2.52 16.53
C ARG A 475 -21.08 -1.58 17.69
N SER A 476 -20.97 -2.13 18.90
CA SER A 476 -20.62 -1.35 20.08
C SER A 476 -19.14 -1.00 20.14
N ALA A 477 -18.27 -1.92 19.70
CA ALA A 477 -16.83 -1.70 19.66
C ALA A 477 -16.45 -0.99 18.36
N ALA A 478 -15.64 0.08 18.47
CA ALA A 478 -15.31 0.93 17.32
C ALA A 478 -14.50 0.20 16.24
N ASN A 479 -13.67 -0.76 16.64
CA ASN A 479 -12.92 -1.65 15.77
C ASN A 479 -13.74 -2.84 15.27
N GLU A 480 -15.02 -2.95 15.61
CA GLU A 480 -15.95 -3.90 14.98
C GLU A 480 -16.99 -3.19 14.09
N ASP A 481 -17.15 -1.87 14.23
CA ASP A 481 -18.25 -1.11 13.64
C ASP A 481 -17.88 -0.44 12.30
N VAL A 482 -18.21 -1.10 11.19
CA VAL A 482 -18.03 -0.53 9.84
C VAL A 482 -18.82 0.76 9.67
N ALA A 483 -20.00 0.85 10.27
CA ALA A 483 -20.91 1.98 10.10
C ALA A 483 -20.31 3.29 10.62
N ARG A 484 -19.53 3.22 11.70
CA ARG A 484 -18.82 4.38 12.27
C ARG A 484 -17.87 5.07 11.28
N TRP A 485 -17.31 4.30 10.34
CA TRP A 485 -16.35 4.81 9.36
C TRP A 485 -17.01 5.27 8.07
N LEU A 486 -18.04 4.53 7.61
CA LEU A 486 -18.78 4.88 6.40
C LEU A 486 -19.86 5.95 6.64
N PHE A 487 -20.28 6.16 7.88
CA PHE A 487 -21.21 7.22 8.30
C PHE A 487 -20.65 7.98 9.51
N PRO A 488 -19.53 8.70 9.35
CA PRO A 488 -18.82 9.33 10.47
C PRO A 488 -19.62 10.43 11.19
N ASP A 489 -20.68 10.95 10.57
CA ASP A 489 -21.58 11.97 11.13
C ASP A 489 -22.87 11.37 11.72
N ALA A 490 -23.10 10.07 11.58
CA ALA A 490 -24.26 9.42 12.16
C ALA A 490 -24.12 9.24 13.68
N VAL A 491 -25.25 9.22 14.37
CA VAL A 491 -25.28 8.83 15.79
C VAL A 491 -24.85 7.37 15.89
N PRO A 492 -23.89 7.01 16.77
CA PRO A 492 -23.45 5.63 16.95
C PRO A 492 -24.61 4.66 17.15
N GLY A 493 -24.60 3.54 16.43
CA GLY A 493 -25.67 2.54 16.45
C GLY A 493 -26.94 2.92 15.67
N LYS A 494 -26.97 4.08 15.01
CA LYS A 494 -28.11 4.56 14.22
C LYS A 494 -27.71 5.00 12.80
N ALA A 495 -26.59 4.48 12.29
CA ALA A 495 -26.22 4.74 10.90
C ALA A 495 -27.30 4.18 9.95
N PRO A 496 -27.63 4.91 8.87
CA PRO A 496 -28.47 4.38 7.80
C PRO A 496 -27.97 3.03 7.29
N LEU A 497 -28.89 2.16 6.86
CA LEU A 497 -28.54 0.83 6.34
C LEU A 497 -28.13 0.87 4.87
N THR A 498 -28.34 1.97 4.16
CA THR A 498 -28.00 2.07 2.74
C THR A 498 -27.28 3.38 2.45
N LEU A 499 -26.36 3.32 1.49
CA LEU A 499 -25.65 4.47 0.93
C LEU A 499 -25.57 4.30 -0.58
N ALA A 500 -25.90 5.33 -1.34
CA ALA A 500 -25.67 5.33 -2.78
C ALA A 500 -24.16 5.30 -3.07
N ALA A 501 -23.78 4.66 -4.18
CA ALA A 501 -22.42 4.73 -4.67
C ALA A 501 -22.02 6.17 -5.03
N TYR A 502 -20.72 6.45 -5.02
CA TYR A 502 -20.14 7.73 -5.40
C TYR A 502 -19.14 7.54 -6.53
N ASP A 503 -19.40 8.22 -7.64
CA ASP A 503 -18.52 8.26 -8.79
C ASP A 503 -17.96 9.69 -8.83
N PRO A 504 -16.78 9.94 -8.24
CA PRO A 504 -16.20 11.27 -8.33
C PRO A 504 -16.08 11.61 -9.81
N PRO A 505 -16.50 12.82 -10.24
CA PRO A 505 -16.28 13.22 -11.62
C PRO A 505 -14.80 12.99 -11.91
N ALA A 506 -14.49 12.35 -13.04
CA ALA A 506 -13.12 12.23 -13.51
C ALA A 506 -12.54 13.64 -13.48
N ALA A 507 -11.68 13.92 -12.50
CA ALA A 507 -11.26 15.28 -12.20
C ALA A 507 -10.75 15.88 -13.51
N CYS A 508 -11.46 16.90 -14.00
CA CYS A 508 -11.44 17.37 -15.38
C CYS A 508 -10.06 17.18 -16.04
N GLY A 509 -9.96 16.15 -16.87
CA GLY A 509 -8.80 15.93 -17.71
C GLY A 509 -8.61 17.16 -18.60
N THR A 510 -7.44 17.77 -18.47
CA THR A 510 -6.85 18.73 -19.41
C THR A 510 -7.66 19.99 -19.72
N ALA A 511 -7.15 21.15 -19.29
CA ALA A 511 -7.36 22.38 -20.03
C ALA A 511 -7.07 22.08 -21.51
N VAL A 512 -8.12 22.08 -22.34
CA VAL A 512 -7.97 22.15 -23.78
C VAL A 512 -7.06 23.35 -24.02
N ASN A 513 -5.94 23.16 -24.72
CA ASN A 513 -5.12 24.25 -25.25
C ASN A 513 -5.99 25.07 -26.21
N GLY A 514 -6.85 25.91 -25.66
CA GLY A 514 -7.76 26.80 -26.35
C GLY A 514 -7.10 28.16 -26.47
N GLY A 515 -6.45 28.39 -27.61
CA GLY A 515 -6.16 29.72 -28.12
C GLY A 515 -4.83 30.31 -27.67
N ALA A 516 -3.93 30.49 -28.64
CA ALA A 516 -2.84 31.45 -28.54
C ALA A 516 -3.41 32.82 -28.18
N ILE A 517 -3.21 33.25 -26.93
CA ILE A 517 -3.42 34.64 -26.54
C ILE A 517 -2.16 35.37 -27.00
N THR A 518 -2.32 36.26 -27.98
CA THR A 518 -1.26 37.17 -28.43
C THR A 518 -0.72 37.97 -27.26
N GLU A 519 0.61 37.97 -27.12
CA GLU A 519 1.36 38.65 -26.06
C GLU A 519 1.02 40.17 -26.00
N GLY A 520 0.61 40.63 -24.82
CA GLY A 520 0.60 42.05 -24.43
C GLY A 520 1.63 42.29 -23.32
N PRO A 521 2.33 43.43 -23.29
CA PRO A 521 3.53 43.61 -22.47
C PRO A 521 3.17 44.16 -21.08
N TRP A 522 2.75 43.30 -20.15
CA TRP A 522 2.78 43.63 -18.71
C TRP A 522 3.12 42.38 -17.88
N HIS A 523 4.24 42.47 -17.16
CA HIS A 523 4.72 41.44 -16.24
C HIS A 523 3.99 41.50 -14.89
N SER A 524 3.38 40.38 -14.50
CA SER A 524 3.40 39.89 -13.13
C SER A 524 3.25 38.36 -13.14
N GLN A 525 4.29 37.66 -12.69
CA GLN A 525 4.25 36.21 -12.49
C GLN A 525 3.33 35.87 -11.32
N ALA A 526 2.05 35.64 -11.61
CA ALA A 526 1.24 34.76 -10.79
C ALA A 526 1.50 33.32 -11.27
N LYS A 527 1.97 32.45 -10.38
CA LYS A 527 1.86 31.00 -10.61
C LYS A 527 0.38 30.68 -10.74
N TYR A 528 -0.06 30.34 -11.95
CA TYR A 528 -1.42 29.89 -12.20
C TYR A 528 -1.69 28.63 -11.38
N GLY A 529 -2.49 28.79 -10.32
CA GLY A 529 -3.21 27.68 -9.72
C GLY A 529 -4.24 27.21 -10.73
N THR A 530 -4.29 25.90 -10.92
CA THR A 530 -5.27 25.18 -11.73
C THR A 530 -6.69 25.65 -11.37
N LEU A 531 -7.45 26.15 -12.35
CA LEU A 531 -8.89 26.36 -12.23
C LEU A 531 -9.60 25.01 -12.37
N CYS A 532 -9.45 24.18 -11.34
CA CYS A 532 -10.47 23.22 -10.94
C CYS A 532 -10.86 23.63 -9.52
N GLU A 533 -12.16 23.65 -9.21
CA GLU A 533 -12.77 24.02 -7.91
C GLU A 533 -13.23 25.49 -7.79
N ALA A 534 -14.46 25.76 -8.21
CA ALA A 534 -15.22 26.93 -7.78
C ALA A 534 -16.54 26.58 -7.05
N GLU A 535 -17.09 25.37 -7.19
CA GLU A 535 -18.39 25.05 -6.58
C GLU A 535 -18.31 24.32 -5.22
N TRP A 536 -17.19 23.65 -4.89
CA TRP A 536 -17.10 22.82 -3.68
C TRP A 536 -16.29 23.43 -2.52
N MET A 537 -15.73 24.64 -2.70
CA MET A 537 -14.89 25.34 -1.72
C MET A 537 -15.40 26.74 -1.34
N VAL A 538 -16.68 27.05 -1.55
CA VAL A 538 -17.31 28.19 -0.88
C VAL A 538 -17.58 27.81 0.57
N ASP A 539 -16.53 27.78 1.40
CA ASP A 539 -16.68 28.43 2.71
C ASP A 539 -15.38 28.74 3.47
N TYR A 540 -14.25 28.01 3.34
CA TYR A 540 -13.06 28.35 4.15
C TYR A 540 -11.69 27.94 3.57
N ALA A 541 -10.81 28.92 3.34
CA ALA A 541 -9.37 28.68 3.11
C ALA A 541 -8.58 28.74 4.43
N ARG A 542 -7.61 27.83 4.64
CA ARG A 542 -6.67 27.83 5.77
C ARG A 542 -5.27 28.25 5.32
N GLY A 543 -4.67 29.17 6.06
CA GLY A 543 -3.25 29.50 5.94
C GLY A 543 -2.60 29.57 7.32
N ALA A 544 -1.32 29.20 7.39
CA ALA A 544 -0.50 29.34 8.59
C ALA A 544 0.60 30.38 8.35
N THR A 545 0.81 31.27 9.31
CA THR A 545 1.99 32.15 9.34
C THR A 545 3.23 31.36 9.79
N PRO A 546 4.46 31.89 9.58
CA PRO A 546 5.71 31.25 10.03
C PRO A 546 5.78 30.98 11.55
N ASP A 547 4.92 31.61 12.35
CA ASP A 547 4.78 31.39 13.80
C ASP A 547 3.74 30.31 14.17
N GLY A 548 3.13 29.65 13.18
CA GLY A 548 2.16 28.57 13.39
C GLY A 548 0.71 29.03 13.61
N THR A 549 0.43 30.34 13.56
CA THR A 549 -0.95 30.84 13.76
C THR A 549 -1.83 30.53 12.54
N GLN A 550 -2.92 29.77 12.75
CA GLN A 550 -3.88 29.45 11.69
C GLN A 550 -4.96 30.52 11.57
N TYR A 551 -5.22 30.98 10.34
CA TYR A 551 -6.35 31.88 10.04
C TYR A 551 -7.36 31.22 9.10
N ARG A 552 -8.61 31.65 9.24
CA ARG A 552 -9.76 31.21 8.44
C ARG A 552 -10.26 32.41 7.62
N TRP A 553 -10.18 32.31 6.30
CA TRP A 553 -10.62 33.37 5.38
C TRP A 553 -12.00 33.05 4.82
N LYS A 554 -12.84 34.08 4.67
CA LYS A 554 -14.07 33.97 3.86
C LYS A 554 -13.79 34.52 2.47
N CYS A 555 -13.99 33.70 1.46
CA CYS A 555 -13.82 34.06 0.07
C CYS A 555 -15.17 33.91 -0.67
N GLY A 556 -15.47 34.85 -1.55
CA GLY A 556 -16.65 34.81 -2.41
C GLY A 556 -16.34 35.40 -3.78
N ILE A 557 -17.17 35.09 -4.77
CA ILE A 557 -17.10 35.69 -6.10
C ILE A 557 -17.75 37.07 -6.03
N ALA A 558 -17.07 38.09 -6.54
CA ALA A 558 -17.64 39.44 -6.61
C ALA A 558 -18.83 39.47 -7.60
N GLU A 559 -19.96 40.03 -7.18
CA GLU A 559 -21.09 40.26 -8.10
C GLU A 559 -20.64 41.09 -9.31
N GLY A 560 -20.75 40.50 -10.50
CA GLY A 560 -20.41 41.15 -11.78
C GLY A 560 -19.04 40.83 -12.36
N ASP A 561 -18.17 40.08 -11.67
CA ASP A 561 -16.91 39.58 -12.23
C ASP A 561 -16.79 38.06 -12.03
N PRO A 562 -17.10 37.25 -13.06
CA PRO A 562 -17.03 35.80 -12.96
C PRO A 562 -15.60 35.27 -12.75
N ASN A 563 -14.57 36.12 -12.83
CA ASN A 563 -13.17 35.76 -12.60
C ASN A 563 -12.58 36.39 -11.32
N GLY A 564 -13.33 37.22 -10.61
CA GLY A 564 -12.85 37.95 -9.43
C GLY A 564 -13.20 37.24 -8.12
N VAL A 565 -12.28 36.41 -7.59
CA VAL A 565 -12.40 35.89 -6.21
C VAL A 565 -11.86 36.92 -5.23
N MET A 566 -12.74 37.44 -4.36
CA MET A 566 -12.39 38.36 -3.29
C MET A 566 -12.37 37.61 -1.95
N CYS A 567 -11.20 37.53 -1.32
CA CYS A 567 -11.06 37.02 0.04
C CYS A 567 -10.95 38.18 1.02
N THR A 568 -11.85 38.24 2.01
CA THR A 568 -11.80 39.27 3.06
C THR A 568 -11.31 38.67 4.38
N ARG A 569 -10.38 39.37 5.03
CA ARG A 569 -9.94 39.02 6.38
C ARG A 569 -11.04 39.44 7.36
N PRO A 570 -11.57 38.56 8.21
CA PRO A 570 -12.45 38.98 9.30
C PRO A 570 -11.71 40.01 10.17
N LYS A 571 -12.37 41.13 10.47
CA LYS A 571 -11.84 42.14 11.38
C LYS A 571 -11.56 41.46 12.73
N ALA A 572 -10.33 41.56 13.22
CA ALA A 572 -9.92 40.96 14.48
C ALA A 572 -10.87 41.43 15.61
N PRO A 573 -11.42 40.51 16.42
CA PRO A 573 -12.28 40.90 17.52
C PRO A 573 -11.49 41.80 18.49
N THR A 574 -12.09 42.92 18.88
CA THR A 574 -11.56 43.78 19.93
C THR A 574 -11.44 42.96 21.21
N ALA A 575 -10.23 42.92 21.79
CA ALA A 575 -9.96 42.10 22.97
C ALA A 575 -10.89 42.49 24.12
N THR A 576 -11.77 41.57 24.51
CA THR A 576 -12.52 41.66 25.76
C THR A 576 -11.54 41.47 26.92
N PRO A 577 -11.50 42.36 27.93
CA PRO A 577 -10.60 42.22 29.07
C PRO A 577 -10.83 40.89 29.79
N ALA A 578 -9.74 40.17 30.05
CA ALA A 578 -9.76 38.87 30.70
C ALA A 578 -10.33 38.98 32.13
N PRO A 579 -11.27 38.11 32.53
CA PRO A 579 -11.76 38.09 33.91
C PRO A 579 -10.63 37.71 34.88
N THR A 580 -10.52 38.46 35.96
CA THR A 580 -9.56 38.21 37.04
C THR A 580 -9.77 36.81 37.63
N PRO A 581 -8.74 35.94 37.70
CA PRO A 581 -8.90 34.60 38.22
C PRO A 581 -9.26 34.64 39.71
N LYS A 582 -10.38 33.99 40.05
CA LYS A 582 -10.77 33.72 41.44
C LYS A 582 -9.83 32.66 42.01
N PRO A 583 -9.25 32.84 43.20
CA PRO A 583 -8.29 31.89 43.76
C PRO A 583 -8.94 30.51 43.97
N THR A 584 -8.35 29.50 43.34
CA THR A 584 -8.70 28.09 43.49
C THR A 584 -8.18 27.58 44.82
N ALA A 585 -9.05 26.98 45.63
CA ALA A 585 -8.68 26.40 46.92
C ALA A 585 -7.67 25.24 46.72
N THR A 586 -6.64 25.24 47.57
CA THR A 586 -5.61 24.20 47.64
C THR A 586 -6.25 22.83 47.93
N PRO A 587 -5.95 21.77 47.15
CA PRO A 587 -6.45 20.43 47.43
C PRO A 587 -5.92 19.91 48.77
N ALA A 588 -6.81 19.33 49.57
CA ALA A 588 -6.44 18.62 50.79
C ALA A 588 -5.58 17.37 50.47
N PRO A 589 -4.58 17.04 51.30
CA PRO A 589 -3.66 15.93 51.03
C PRO A 589 -4.39 14.58 51.05
N THR A 590 -4.13 13.78 50.01
CA THR A 590 -4.61 12.40 49.88
C THR A 590 -4.08 11.53 51.03
N PRO A 591 -4.94 10.78 51.74
CA PRO A 591 -4.50 9.89 52.82
C PRO A 591 -3.62 8.75 52.28
N LYS A 592 -2.54 8.49 53.03
CA LYS A 592 -1.56 7.43 52.78
C LYS A 592 -2.21 6.04 52.90
N PRO A 593 -1.94 5.08 51.98
CA PRO A 593 -2.54 3.75 52.06
C PRO A 593 -2.13 3.01 53.33
N THR A 594 -3.11 2.48 54.05
CA THR A 594 -2.93 1.56 55.17
C THR A 594 -2.54 0.18 54.62
N ALA A 595 -1.45 -0.40 55.12
CA ALA A 595 -1.01 -1.73 54.72
C ALA A 595 -2.04 -2.81 55.10
N ALA A 596 -2.31 -3.73 54.18
CA ALA A 596 -3.15 -4.90 54.42
C ALA A 596 -2.47 -5.86 55.43
N PRO A 597 -3.23 -6.52 56.32
CA PRO A 597 -2.67 -7.41 57.33
C PRO A 597 -2.10 -8.69 56.70
N THR A 598 -0.87 -9.02 57.10
CA THR A 598 -0.17 -10.27 56.82
C THR A 598 -0.94 -11.45 57.43
N ALA A 599 -1.30 -12.44 56.62
CA ALA A 599 -1.91 -13.68 57.09
C ALA A 599 -0.91 -14.51 57.93
N ALA A 600 -1.38 -15.04 59.06
CA ALA A 600 -0.61 -15.87 59.97
C ALA A 600 -0.22 -17.23 59.35
N PRO A 601 0.94 -17.80 59.71
CA PRO A 601 1.35 -19.12 59.24
C PRO A 601 0.53 -20.21 59.92
N SER A 602 -0.12 -21.06 59.12
CA SER A 602 -0.77 -22.29 59.61
C SER A 602 0.29 -23.37 59.76
N GLY A 603 0.56 -23.75 61.00
CA GLY A 603 1.46 -24.85 61.36
C GLY A 603 0.79 -26.22 61.24
N ASP A 604 1.61 -27.16 60.79
CA ASP A 604 1.78 -28.56 61.20
C ASP A 604 0.58 -29.54 61.34
N GLY A 605 0.73 -30.62 60.56
CA GLY A 605 0.25 -31.97 60.80
C GLY A 605 0.34 -32.76 59.50
N GLY A 606 1.23 -33.74 59.26
CA GLY A 606 1.97 -34.61 60.15
C GLY A 606 1.60 -36.07 59.87
N GLY A 607 2.49 -36.82 59.20
CA GLY A 607 2.47 -38.29 59.06
C GLY A 607 1.76 -38.84 57.80
N GLY A 608 2.26 -39.83 57.07
CA GLY A 608 3.41 -40.72 57.23
C GLY A 608 3.29 -41.89 56.23
N GLY A 609 4.42 -42.55 55.93
CA GLY A 609 4.52 -43.80 55.15
C GLY A 609 4.61 -43.57 53.63
N GLY A 610 5.60 -44.04 52.87
CA GLY A 610 6.44 -45.23 53.00
C GLY A 610 6.11 -46.16 51.82
N GLY A 611 7.05 -46.39 50.89
CA GLY A 611 6.90 -47.46 49.90
C GLY A 611 7.41 -47.16 48.47
N SER A 612 8.67 -47.52 48.24
CA SER A 612 9.19 -48.31 47.10
C SER A 612 8.44 -48.42 45.76
N MET A 613 9.23 -48.24 44.68
CA MET A 613 9.29 -49.03 43.43
C MET A 613 8.11 -48.98 42.45
N GLY A 614 8.40 -48.64 41.19
CA GLY A 614 7.54 -49.04 40.07
C GLY A 614 7.69 -48.23 38.79
N LEU A 615 8.62 -48.67 37.91
CA LEU A 615 8.52 -48.44 36.46
C LEU A 615 7.13 -48.88 35.97
N GLY A 616 6.45 -48.04 35.18
CA GLY A 616 5.16 -48.37 34.58
C GLY A 616 4.94 -47.63 33.27
N LEU A 617 5.51 -48.18 32.19
CA LEU A 617 5.09 -47.93 30.81
C LEU A 617 3.62 -48.34 30.65
N ALA A 618 2.74 -47.39 30.33
CA ALA A 618 1.37 -47.67 29.92
C ALA A 618 1.20 -47.40 28.42
N LEU A 619 1.29 -48.49 27.66
CA LEU A 619 0.70 -48.64 26.34
C LEU A 619 -0.84 -48.51 26.46
N LEU A 620 -1.43 -47.65 25.64
CA LEU A 620 -2.86 -47.71 25.31
C LEU A 620 -2.98 -47.87 23.80
N GLY A 621 -3.20 -49.13 23.40
CA GLY A 621 -3.68 -49.48 22.07
C GLY A 621 -5.20 -49.41 22.02
N LEU A 622 -5.74 -48.88 20.93
CA LEU A 622 -7.14 -49.02 20.55
C LEU A 622 -7.24 -49.26 19.04
N LEU A 623 -7.46 -50.53 18.72
CA LEU A 623 -8.36 -51.10 17.71
C LEU A 623 -8.41 -50.44 16.32
N ALA A 624 -7.68 -51.04 15.38
CA ALA A 624 -7.96 -50.96 13.95
C ALA A 624 -9.14 -51.87 13.58
N VAL A 625 -10.26 -51.27 13.15
CA VAL A 625 -11.33 -51.97 12.44
C VAL A 625 -11.11 -51.80 10.95
N GLY A 626 -10.75 -52.89 10.28
CA GLY A 626 -10.67 -52.96 8.83
C GLY A 626 -12.05 -52.99 8.18
N ARG A 627 -12.23 -52.21 7.12
CA ARG A 627 -13.24 -52.49 6.10
C ARG A 627 -12.58 -52.50 4.71
N ARG A 628 -12.45 -53.72 4.19
CA ARG A 628 -12.37 -54.00 2.76
C ARG A 628 -13.74 -53.73 2.14
N PHE A 629 -13.78 -53.03 1.01
CA PHE A 629 -14.71 -53.37 -0.07
C PHE A 629 -13.95 -53.53 -1.37
N LYS A 630 -14.38 -54.55 -2.11
CA LYS A 630 -13.81 -55.12 -3.33
C LYS A 630 -14.45 -54.47 -4.56
N ARG A 631 -13.65 -54.57 -5.64
CA ARG A 631 -13.98 -54.58 -7.08
C ARG A 631 -14.32 -53.25 -7.72
#